data_AF-W2SGT5-F1
#
_entry.id   AF-W2SGT5-F1
#
_cell.length_a   1.000
_cell.length_b   1.000
_cell.length_c   1.000
_cell.angle_alpha   90.00
_cell.angle_beta   90.00
_cell.angle_gamma   90.00
#
_symmetry.space_group_name_H-M   'P 1'
#
loop_
_entity.id
_entity.type
_entity.pdbx_description
1 polymer ?
#
loop_
_entity_poly.entity_id
_entity_poly.type
_entity_poly.pdbx_seq_one_letter_code
_entity_poly.pdbx_strand_id
1 'polypeptide(L)'
;MFRRRVMVDYYAAPPAFHQQHQPGYDYTQQEEEWDREGLLDPAWEKQQKKTFTAWCNSHLRKAGTSIELIEEDFRNGLKLMLLLEVISGEPLPRPDRGKMRFHKIANVNKALEYIESKGVKLVSIGAEEIVDGNVKMTLGLIWTIILRFAIQDINVEELSARDGLLLWCQRKTAPYNNVNVQNFHTSWKDGLAFCALIHRHRPDLLDYYQLHKGDPLHNLNLAFDVAEKHLDIPRMLDAEDAAVNPDEKSIMTYVSCFYHAFRNAPEVRSVRPPMKAPPPERDWRKEVLLSDMVNSHPDEKAVMTYVSCYYHYFSGMRKAETAANRICRVLKVNQENEKMMQEYEHLASDLLAWINHWMPWLANRTTDDSLPMAQKKLDDYRNYRRHEKPPRIEDKGRLETLFNTLQTRLRLSNRPAFLPRDGHLVKDINNAWKNLEDSEKGFEEWLLSEIMRLERLEHLAEKFRRKCALHEEWSHGKEEALRSQDWKSCGLYKIKALRKRHEAFESDLGAHQDRVEQIALIARELNNLRYPDIGPINARCQVRVVLLVLLAMPFFLFLNSPRYDDLKDIECLQAICSQWDRLGQLAAQRRTALEEAERVAERLDALYLDFAKRAAPFNNWLDGAREDLADLVIVHEMREIQELCAAHDQFKSTLGDADREFASISGIEQEIERLVESHGLDRELLRNPYTDLSASEIRRKWGEVQQAVPRRDGQLQSELRRQQNNERLRSIFADKANQVGPWLERELEKVLAIGLGGRGRLEDAVYQLRGIHQDALHYKPNLDELERIHQEMQENFVFENRKSRYSMESLRVGWESLITSINRTINELENQILMRDSKGISEEQINEYRASFNHFDKDRQGLDPEQMRSCLISVGYNIRPGREGDADLHRILSHVDPNRMGRVPFDAFLDFMTAEAADTDTVEQMIDSFRILAAGKPFITADELRRELPADQAAYCMQRMALSNDPQAPHGSFDYVTFSRSLYNQ
;
A
#
# COMPACT_ATOMS: atom_id res chain seq x y z
N MET A 1 54.86 -13.84 7.98
CA MET A 1 56.34 -13.73 8.18
C MET A 1 56.72 -12.26 8.35
N PHE A 2 57.99 -12.01 8.72
CA PHE A 2 58.62 -10.69 8.88
C PHE A 2 58.52 -9.74 7.66
N ARG A 3 58.57 -8.42 7.96
CA ARG A 3 59.30 -7.29 7.30
C ARG A 3 59.61 -7.41 5.79
N ARG A 4 59.43 -6.36 4.97
CA ARG A 4 59.99 -4.98 5.08
C ARG A 4 59.02 -3.94 4.48
N ARG A 5 58.89 -2.69 4.98
CA ARG A 5 59.80 -1.50 4.83
C ARG A 5 59.94 -1.13 3.33
N VAL A 6 59.59 0.06 2.82
CA VAL A 6 60.24 1.39 3.04
C VAL A 6 59.41 2.55 2.40
N MET A 7 59.32 3.70 3.10
CA MET A 7 59.23 5.15 2.71
C MET A 7 58.43 5.73 1.51
N VAL A 8 57.97 6.98 1.74
CA VAL A 8 57.93 8.18 0.84
C VAL A 8 56.75 8.41 -0.14
N ASP A 9 55.91 9.37 0.27
CA ASP A 9 55.40 10.60 -0.38
C ASP A 9 54.80 10.68 -1.82
N TYR A 10 53.87 11.65 -1.94
CA TYR A 10 53.66 12.66 -3.01
C TYR A 10 52.38 12.68 -3.90
N TYR A 11 51.84 13.91 -4.02
CA TYR A 11 50.92 14.51 -5.02
C TYR A 11 49.41 14.13 -5.11
N ALA A 12 48.56 15.09 -4.69
CA ALA A 12 47.55 15.87 -5.46
C ALA A 12 46.80 15.24 -6.66
N ALA A 13 45.54 15.62 -7.00
CA ALA A 13 44.46 16.39 -6.32
C ALA A 13 43.14 16.31 -7.16
N PRO A 14 41.93 16.60 -6.61
CA PRO A 14 40.68 16.65 -7.38
C PRO A 14 39.85 17.97 -7.28
N PRO A 15 39.04 18.34 -8.30
CA PRO A 15 38.05 19.43 -8.23
C PRO A 15 36.56 18.99 -8.38
N ALA A 16 35.64 19.77 -7.78
CA ALA A 16 34.19 19.98 -8.05
C ALA A 16 33.30 18.81 -8.57
N PHE A 17 32.27 18.34 -7.84
CA PHE A 17 30.90 18.90 -7.64
C PHE A 17 29.95 18.80 -8.87
N HIS A 18 28.61 18.63 -8.77
CA HIS A 18 27.57 18.74 -7.71
C HIS A 18 26.53 17.58 -7.89
N GLN A 19 25.52 17.25 -7.04
CA GLN A 19 24.96 17.66 -5.73
C GLN A 19 24.25 16.41 -5.09
N GLN A 20 23.18 16.33 -4.28
CA GLN A 20 22.14 17.23 -3.74
C GLN A 20 21.40 16.63 -2.50
N HIS A 21 20.55 17.43 -1.84
CA HIS A 21 19.56 17.08 -0.79
C HIS A 21 20.06 16.61 0.61
N GLN A 22 19.17 16.76 1.61
CA GLN A 22 19.39 16.80 3.08
C GLN A 22 18.91 15.49 3.77
N PRO A 23 19.04 15.27 5.11
CA PRO A 23 19.65 16.08 6.19
C PRO A 23 20.60 15.30 7.14
N GLY A 24 21.28 15.99 8.07
CA GLY A 24 21.98 15.39 9.22
C GLY A 24 22.76 16.41 10.05
N TYR A 25 22.92 16.17 11.36
CA TYR A 25 23.84 16.96 12.21
C TYR A 25 25.27 16.49 12.00
N ASP A 26 26.17 17.41 11.67
CA ASP A 26 27.56 17.13 11.30
C ASP A 26 28.52 17.84 12.25
N TYR A 27 29.48 17.09 12.81
CA TYR A 27 30.48 17.62 13.75
C TYR A 27 31.54 18.51 13.09
N THR A 28 31.61 18.56 11.75
CA THR A 28 32.55 19.42 11.00
C THR A 28 32.15 20.91 10.99
N GLN A 29 30.88 21.24 11.28
CA GLN A 29 30.41 22.64 11.26
C GLN A 29 31.04 23.54 12.34
N GLN A 30 31.70 22.96 13.34
CA GLN A 30 32.35 23.73 14.41
C GLN A 30 33.82 24.12 14.11
N GLU A 31 34.41 23.65 13.00
CA GLU A 31 35.73 24.09 12.53
C GLU A 31 35.63 25.15 11.41
N GLU A 32 34.60 25.10 10.55
CA GLU A 32 34.38 26.12 9.49
C GLU A 32 33.84 27.48 9.99
N GLU A 33 33.45 27.62 11.27
CA GLU A 33 33.07 28.91 11.84
C GLU A 33 34.29 29.77 12.25
N TRP A 34 35.44 29.16 12.59
CA TRP A 34 36.65 29.91 12.98
C TRP A 34 37.39 30.53 11.80
N ASP A 35 37.48 29.84 10.65
CA ASP A 35 38.14 30.39 9.45
C ASP A 35 37.31 31.50 8.74
N ARG A 36 36.07 31.75 9.17
CA ARG A 36 35.23 32.85 8.67
C ARG A 36 35.40 34.16 9.44
N GLU A 37 36.20 34.18 10.50
CA GLU A 37 36.52 35.40 11.28
C GLU A 37 37.80 36.12 10.79
N GLY A 38 38.29 35.80 9.59
CA GLY A 38 39.50 36.34 8.94
C GLY A 38 39.48 37.83 8.56
N LEU A 39 38.76 38.68 9.31
CA LEU A 39 38.74 40.14 9.14
C LEU A 39 38.94 40.94 10.44
N LEU A 40 39.34 40.28 11.53
CA LEU A 40 39.77 40.93 12.78
C LEU A 40 41.17 40.43 13.17
N ASP A 41 42.15 41.34 13.20
CA ASP A 41 43.47 41.07 13.79
C ASP A 41 43.28 40.55 15.23
N PRO A 42 43.92 39.43 15.64
CA PRO A 42 43.92 39.00 17.04
C PRO A 42 44.32 40.15 17.97
N ALA A 43 43.66 40.30 19.12
CA ALA A 43 43.85 41.48 19.98
C ALA A 43 45.32 41.75 20.36
N TRP A 44 46.10 40.68 20.59
CA TRP A 44 47.55 40.78 20.84
C TRP A 44 48.34 41.26 19.61
N GLU A 45 47.93 40.87 18.41
CA GLU A 45 48.57 41.21 17.14
C GLU A 45 48.32 42.70 16.81
N LYS A 46 47.07 43.15 16.99
CA LYS A 46 46.69 44.57 16.92
C LYS A 46 47.45 45.43 17.92
N GLN A 47 47.63 44.95 19.17
CA GLN A 47 48.39 45.66 20.20
C GLN A 47 49.90 45.70 19.90
N GLN A 48 50.48 44.60 19.40
CA GLN A 48 51.88 44.58 18.95
C GLN A 48 52.10 45.47 17.72
N LYS A 49 51.18 45.49 16.74
CA LYS A 49 51.22 46.44 15.60
C LYS A 49 51.30 47.88 16.09
N LYS A 50 50.36 48.34 16.94
CA LYS A 50 50.40 49.70 17.54
C LYS A 50 51.74 49.97 18.23
N THR A 51 52.11 49.09 19.16
CA THR A 51 53.27 49.31 20.06
C THR A 51 54.60 49.31 19.30
N PHE A 52 54.81 48.35 18.40
CA PHE A 52 56.07 48.25 17.65
C PHE A 52 56.16 49.34 16.58
N THR A 53 55.05 49.78 15.98
CA THR A 53 55.02 50.92 15.06
C THR A 53 55.44 52.21 15.78
N ALA A 54 54.87 52.47 16.95
CA ALA A 54 55.22 53.61 17.79
C ALA A 54 56.69 53.55 18.27
N TRP A 55 57.17 52.37 18.68
CA TRP A 55 58.58 52.17 19.04
C TRP A 55 59.53 52.47 17.88
N CYS A 56 59.30 51.88 16.70
CA CYS A 56 60.07 52.16 15.48
C CYS A 56 60.08 53.65 15.15
N ASN A 57 58.92 54.32 15.22
CA ASN A 57 58.79 55.76 14.99
C ASN A 57 59.54 56.61 16.03
N SER A 58 59.63 56.18 17.29
CA SER A 58 60.40 56.89 18.34
C SER A 58 61.90 56.98 18.03
N HIS A 59 62.41 56.05 17.22
CA HIS A 59 63.77 56.03 16.69
C HIS A 59 63.85 56.70 15.30
N LEU A 60 63.01 56.29 14.33
CA LEU A 60 63.03 56.82 12.96
C LEU A 60 62.78 58.34 12.88
N ARG A 61 62.04 58.93 13.83
CA ARG A 61 61.89 60.40 13.94
C ARG A 61 63.23 61.13 14.01
N LYS A 62 64.28 60.50 14.56
CA LYS A 62 65.65 61.05 14.66
C LYS A 62 66.38 61.08 13.31
N ALA A 63 65.95 60.26 12.35
CA ALA A 63 66.43 60.25 10.96
C ALA A 63 65.46 60.96 9.99
N GLY A 64 64.46 61.68 10.49
CA GLY A 64 63.51 62.43 9.67
C GLY A 64 62.52 61.57 8.87
N THR A 65 62.21 60.36 9.33
CA THR A 65 61.24 59.48 8.67
C THR A 65 60.34 58.74 9.68
N SER A 66 59.32 58.07 9.17
CA SER A 66 58.32 57.34 9.96
C SER A 66 57.77 56.15 9.17
N ILE A 67 57.03 55.29 9.84
CA ILE A 67 56.19 54.23 9.29
C ILE A 67 54.73 54.41 9.73
N GLU A 68 53.80 54.03 8.85
CA GLU A 68 52.35 54.06 9.11
C GLU A 68 51.80 52.65 9.30
N LEU A 69 52.25 51.68 8.48
CA LEU A 69 51.86 50.28 8.53
C LEU A 69 53.11 49.39 8.56
N ILE A 70 53.34 48.73 9.69
CA ILE A 70 54.59 48.00 9.96
C ILE A 70 54.83 46.83 9.01
N GLU A 71 53.75 46.19 8.56
CA GLU A 71 53.73 45.09 7.59
C GLU A 71 53.96 45.52 6.15
N GLU A 72 53.78 46.80 5.80
CA GLU A 72 53.99 47.34 4.45
C GLU A 72 55.29 48.14 4.31
N ASP A 73 55.58 49.01 5.28
CA ASP A 73 56.69 49.96 5.19
C ASP A 73 58.08 49.32 5.22
N PHE A 74 58.23 48.19 5.93
CA PHE A 74 59.48 47.45 6.00
C PHE A 74 59.70 46.51 4.81
N ARG A 75 58.69 46.25 3.96
CA ARG A 75 58.77 45.33 2.80
C ARG A 75 59.84 45.69 1.77
N ASN A 76 60.35 46.92 1.78
CA ASN A 76 61.42 47.38 0.87
C ASN A 76 62.84 47.24 1.44
N GLY A 77 62.97 46.86 2.72
CA GLY A 77 64.24 46.77 3.47
C GLY A 77 64.87 48.11 3.86
N LEU A 78 64.59 49.22 3.15
CA LEU A 78 65.26 50.52 3.35
C LEU A 78 64.98 51.11 4.73
N LYS A 79 63.71 51.16 5.15
CA LYS A 79 63.33 51.67 6.49
C LYS A 79 63.82 50.75 7.62
N LEU A 80 63.96 49.45 7.35
CA LEU A 80 64.46 48.45 8.30
C LEU A 80 65.98 48.60 8.50
N MET A 81 66.74 48.74 7.42
CA MET A 81 68.18 49.02 7.48
C MET A 81 68.44 50.34 8.21
N LEU A 82 67.70 51.41 7.89
CA LEU A 82 67.84 52.71 8.56
C LEU A 82 67.46 52.64 10.05
N LEU A 83 66.46 51.84 10.44
CA LEU A 83 66.15 51.58 11.85
C LEU A 83 67.36 50.92 12.56
N LEU A 84 67.97 49.91 11.94
CA LEU A 84 69.16 49.24 12.49
C LEU A 84 70.35 50.18 12.63
N GLU A 85 70.61 51.07 11.66
CA GLU A 85 71.64 52.11 11.77
C GLU A 85 71.36 53.06 12.95
N VAL A 86 70.10 53.50 13.12
CA VAL A 86 69.70 54.47 14.15
C VAL A 86 69.71 53.89 15.57
N ILE A 87 69.41 52.59 15.76
CA ILE A 87 69.43 51.95 17.09
C ILE A 87 70.83 51.46 17.49
N SER A 88 71.68 51.09 16.53
CA SER A 88 73.04 50.62 16.79
C SER A 88 74.09 51.73 16.85
N GLY A 89 73.88 52.82 16.10
CA GLY A 89 74.90 53.85 15.86
C GLY A 89 75.96 53.45 14.84
N GLU A 90 75.80 52.31 14.16
CA GLU A 90 76.75 51.80 13.15
C GLU A 90 76.17 51.93 11.73
N PRO A 91 77.00 52.19 10.69
CA PRO A 91 76.55 52.22 9.30
C PRO A 91 76.38 50.79 8.74
N LEU A 92 75.30 50.56 7.98
CA LEU A 92 75.03 49.29 7.30
C LEU A 92 75.57 49.27 5.85
N PRO A 93 75.64 48.09 5.19
CA PRO A 93 75.97 48.01 3.77
C PRO A 93 75.01 48.84 2.92
N ARG A 94 75.51 49.49 1.86
CA ARG A 94 74.68 50.40 1.04
C ARG A 94 73.45 49.67 0.45
N PRO A 95 72.24 50.25 0.55
CA PRO A 95 71.01 49.65 0.01
C PRO A 95 70.93 49.74 -1.51
N ASP A 96 70.33 48.72 -2.12
CA ASP A 96 70.09 48.62 -3.56
C ASP A 96 68.82 49.40 -3.92
N ARG A 97 68.97 50.39 -4.81
CA ARG A 97 67.93 51.40 -5.10
C ARG A 97 66.87 50.94 -6.13
N GLY A 98 66.71 49.65 -6.32
CA GLY A 98 65.82 49.07 -7.34
C GLY A 98 64.40 48.78 -6.82
N LYS A 99 63.39 48.87 -7.69
CA LYS A 99 61.98 48.67 -7.33
C LYS A 99 61.49 47.20 -7.36
N MET A 100 62.21 46.31 -8.04
CA MET A 100 61.81 44.90 -8.23
C MET A 100 61.99 44.06 -6.94
N ARG A 101 61.15 43.02 -6.75
CA ARG A 101 61.10 42.17 -5.53
C ARG A 101 62.49 41.70 -5.05
N PHE A 102 63.38 41.28 -5.96
CA PHE A 102 64.71 40.80 -5.55
C PHE A 102 65.61 41.89 -4.92
N HIS A 103 65.47 43.17 -5.28
CA HIS A 103 66.19 44.26 -4.62
C HIS A 103 65.67 44.48 -3.19
N LYS A 104 64.36 44.33 -2.98
CA LYS A 104 63.75 44.36 -1.65
C LYS A 104 64.31 43.22 -0.78
N ILE A 105 64.38 42.01 -1.34
CA ILE A 105 64.96 40.84 -0.67
C ILE A 105 66.44 41.05 -0.35
N ALA A 106 67.23 41.61 -1.28
CA ALA A 106 68.64 41.94 -1.04
C ALA A 106 68.83 42.96 0.10
N ASN A 107 67.97 43.99 0.18
CA ASN A 107 67.98 44.96 1.27
C ASN A 107 67.56 44.34 2.62
N VAL A 108 66.54 43.47 2.62
CA VAL A 108 66.14 42.76 3.85
C VAL A 108 67.22 41.75 4.27
N ASN A 109 67.84 40.99 3.37
CA ASN A 109 68.97 40.10 3.68
C ASN A 109 70.12 40.87 4.34
N LYS A 110 70.53 42.03 3.81
CA LYS A 110 71.55 42.90 4.44
C LYS A 110 71.17 43.32 5.87
N ALA A 111 69.87 43.48 6.17
CA ALA A 111 69.38 43.75 7.52
C ALA A 111 69.39 42.49 8.42
N LEU A 112 68.99 41.32 7.90
CA LEU A 112 69.01 40.06 8.63
C LEU A 112 70.44 39.61 8.97
N GLU A 113 71.35 39.64 7.99
CA GLU A 113 72.80 39.37 8.16
C GLU A 113 73.41 40.26 9.25
N TYR A 114 73.03 41.55 9.27
CA TYR A 114 73.47 42.47 10.33
C TYR A 114 72.92 42.07 11.71
N ILE A 115 71.65 41.69 11.81
CA ILE A 115 71.03 41.23 13.06
C ILE A 115 71.71 39.96 13.59
N GLU A 116 71.98 38.97 12.72
CA GLU A 116 72.71 37.76 13.09
C GLU A 116 74.14 38.05 13.56
N SER A 117 74.82 39.00 12.92
CA SER A 117 76.17 39.46 13.34
C SER A 117 76.22 40.02 14.78
N LYS A 118 75.08 40.46 15.33
CA LYS A 118 74.95 40.94 16.72
C LYS A 118 74.57 39.84 17.73
N GLY A 119 74.66 38.57 17.33
CA GLY A 119 74.48 37.40 18.18
C GLY A 119 73.04 36.88 18.28
N VAL A 120 72.16 37.32 17.38
CA VAL A 120 70.78 36.83 17.28
C VAL A 120 70.72 35.57 16.41
N LYS A 121 69.86 34.61 16.77
CA LYS A 121 69.56 33.45 15.91
C LYS A 121 68.16 33.60 15.31
N LEU A 122 68.09 33.84 14.00
CA LEU A 122 66.82 33.98 13.28
C LEU A 122 66.25 32.60 12.94
N VAL A 123 65.51 32.01 13.88
CA VAL A 123 64.81 30.74 13.63
C VAL A 123 63.50 31.04 12.89
N SER A 124 63.34 30.45 11.71
CA SER A 124 62.14 30.52 10.86
C SER A 124 61.73 31.90 10.32
N ILE A 125 62.60 32.93 10.38
CA ILE A 125 62.35 34.24 9.76
C ILE A 125 63.26 34.40 8.53
N GLY A 126 62.67 34.42 7.33
CA GLY A 126 63.36 34.66 6.07
C GLY A 126 63.05 36.03 5.46
N ALA A 127 63.93 36.54 4.60
CA ALA A 127 63.73 37.85 3.97
C ALA A 127 62.53 37.91 3.02
N GLU A 128 62.14 36.78 2.42
CA GLU A 128 60.97 36.72 1.53
C GLU A 128 59.66 37.04 2.28
N GLU A 129 59.48 36.47 3.48
CA GLU A 129 58.32 36.72 4.35
C GLU A 129 58.11 38.22 4.64
N ILE A 130 59.20 38.93 4.92
CA ILE A 130 59.18 40.37 5.22
C ILE A 130 58.89 41.20 3.96
N VAL A 131 59.36 40.76 2.79
CA VAL A 131 59.10 41.45 1.50
C VAL A 131 57.69 41.19 0.99
N ASP A 132 57.13 40.02 1.29
CA ASP A 132 55.78 39.63 0.89
C ASP A 132 54.70 40.10 1.88
N GLY A 133 55.09 40.65 3.03
CA GLY A 133 54.20 41.34 3.96
C GLY A 133 53.61 40.44 5.04
N ASN A 134 54.27 39.34 5.39
CA ASN A 134 53.82 38.45 6.45
C ASN A 134 53.89 39.19 7.81
N VAL A 135 52.72 39.58 8.32
CA VAL A 135 52.55 40.35 9.55
C VAL A 135 53.23 39.67 10.73
N LYS A 136 53.00 38.37 10.94
CA LYS A 136 53.49 37.63 12.10
C LYS A 136 55.01 37.47 12.07
N MET A 137 55.60 37.26 10.89
CA MET A 137 57.05 37.25 10.72
C MET A 137 57.66 38.65 10.91
N THR A 138 56.97 39.70 10.46
CA THR A 138 57.42 41.10 10.61
C THR A 138 57.39 41.53 12.08
N LEU A 139 56.30 41.25 12.81
CA LEU A 139 56.23 41.47 14.26
C LEU A 139 57.24 40.59 15.02
N GLY A 140 57.48 39.35 14.58
CA GLY A 140 58.53 38.48 15.13
C GLY A 140 59.94 39.06 14.97
N LEU A 141 60.25 39.61 13.79
CA LEU A 141 61.53 40.25 13.50
C LEU A 141 61.72 41.53 14.32
N ILE A 142 60.73 42.42 14.35
CA ILE A 142 60.79 43.67 15.10
C ILE A 142 60.85 43.41 16.61
N TRP A 143 60.10 42.42 17.13
CA TRP A 143 60.27 41.95 18.51
C TRP A 143 61.70 41.49 18.80
N THR A 144 62.32 40.75 17.87
CA THR A 144 63.69 40.25 18.05
C THR A 144 64.71 41.40 18.07
N ILE A 145 64.48 42.45 17.28
CA ILE A 145 65.26 43.69 17.29
C ILE A 145 65.07 44.45 18.62
N ILE A 146 63.83 44.65 19.08
CA ILE A 146 63.53 45.27 20.38
C ILE A 146 64.21 44.49 21.52
N LEU A 147 64.05 43.16 21.52
CA LEU A 147 64.66 42.28 22.49
C LEU A 147 66.18 42.44 22.49
N ARG A 148 66.84 42.43 21.33
CA ARG A 148 68.32 42.52 21.25
C ARG A 148 68.87 43.90 21.61
N PHE A 149 68.26 44.99 21.13
CA PHE A 149 68.85 46.34 21.18
C PHE A 149 68.27 47.25 22.26
N ALA A 150 67.07 46.97 22.79
CA ALA A 150 66.50 47.70 23.92
C ALA A 150 66.53 46.90 25.22
N ILE A 151 66.24 45.59 25.19
CA ILE A 151 66.04 44.81 26.42
C ILE A 151 67.31 44.05 26.82
N GLN A 152 67.99 43.35 25.92
CA GLN A 152 69.03 42.36 26.25
C GLN A 152 70.26 42.94 26.97
N ASP A 153 70.57 44.22 26.79
CA ASP A 153 71.69 44.89 27.46
C ASP A 153 71.30 45.43 28.88
N ILE A 154 70.10 45.10 29.38
CA ILE A 154 69.65 45.39 30.76
C ILE A 154 70.23 44.33 31.71
N ASN A 155 71.38 44.62 32.30
CA ASN A 155 71.96 43.81 33.39
C ASN A 155 71.56 44.38 34.76
N VAL A 156 70.79 43.60 35.53
CA VAL A 156 70.47 43.86 36.93
C VAL A 156 70.75 42.59 37.73
N GLU A 157 71.78 42.63 38.58
CA GLU A 157 72.22 41.51 39.44
C GLU A 157 72.48 40.18 38.69
N GLU A 158 73.09 40.26 37.51
CA GLU A 158 73.52 39.10 36.69
C GLU A 158 72.37 38.19 36.22
N LEU A 159 71.11 38.64 36.37
CA LEU A 159 69.93 37.94 35.86
C LEU A 159 69.77 38.06 34.34
N SER A 160 68.92 37.21 33.77
CA SER A 160 68.46 37.37 32.39
C SER A 160 67.79 38.74 32.21
N ALA A 161 67.96 39.36 31.04
CA ALA A 161 67.50 40.74 30.82
C ALA A 161 66.00 40.97 31.06
N ARG A 162 65.15 39.97 30.77
CA ARG A 162 63.71 40.00 31.08
C ARG A 162 63.47 40.00 32.58
N ASP A 163 64.18 39.15 33.31
CA ASP A 163 63.96 38.93 34.74
C ASP A 163 64.64 40.03 35.58
N GLY A 164 65.74 40.61 35.08
CA GLY A 164 66.37 41.82 35.61
C GLY A 164 65.50 43.07 35.43
N LEU A 165 64.83 43.23 34.28
CA LEU A 165 63.83 44.29 34.08
C LEU A 165 62.62 44.07 35.01
N LEU A 166 62.18 42.83 35.21
CA LEU A 166 61.08 42.48 36.12
C LEU A 166 61.44 42.78 37.58
N LEU A 167 62.64 42.39 38.01
CA LEU A 167 63.18 42.68 39.34
C LEU A 167 63.36 44.19 39.56
N TRP A 168 63.78 44.94 38.55
CA TRP A 168 63.84 46.41 38.62
C TRP A 168 62.45 47.01 38.85
N CYS A 169 61.44 46.55 38.10
CA CYS A 169 60.04 46.97 38.31
C CYS A 169 59.60 46.67 39.75
N GLN A 170 59.72 45.41 40.18
CA GLN A 170 59.39 44.97 41.53
C GLN A 170 60.06 45.81 42.61
N ARG A 171 61.37 46.09 42.50
CA ARG A 171 62.12 46.87 43.49
C ARG A 171 61.69 48.33 43.56
N LYS A 172 61.35 48.94 42.43
CA LYS A 172 60.89 50.33 42.38
C LYS A 172 59.42 50.45 42.82
N THR A 173 58.57 49.44 42.59
CA THR A 173 57.17 49.43 43.04
C THR A 173 56.92 48.83 44.43
N ALA A 174 57.87 48.08 45.02
CA ALA A 174 57.73 47.44 46.34
C ALA A 174 57.27 48.35 47.51
N PRO A 175 57.48 49.69 47.52
CA PRO A 175 56.90 50.56 48.55
C PRO A 175 55.39 50.79 48.46
N TYR A 176 54.73 50.43 47.35
CA TYR A 176 53.31 50.72 47.11
C TYR A 176 52.44 49.48 47.34
N ASN A 177 51.75 49.44 48.50
CA ASN A 177 50.97 48.28 48.96
C ASN A 177 49.87 47.79 48.00
N ASN A 178 49.45 48.62 47.04
CA ASN A 178 48.43 48.31 46.04
C ASN A 178 49.00 47.80 44.69
N VAL A 179 50.33 47.66 44.54
CA VAL A 179 51.00 47.18 43.32
C VAL A 179 51.86 45.95 43.63
N ASN A 180 51.69 44.91 42.83
CA ASN A 180 52.45 43.65 42.90
C ASN A 180 52.82 43.21 41.48
N VAL A 181 54.04 43.50 41.04
CA VAL A 181 54.49 43.20 39.67
C VAL A 181 55.05 41.78 39.59
N GLN A 182 54.28 40.83 39.06
CA GLN A 182 54.69 39.41 38.94
C GLN A 182 55.01 39.00 37.50
N ASN A 183 54.57 39.78 36.52
CA ASN A 183 54.72 39.51 35.09
C ASN A 183 54.64 40.82 34.28
N PHE A 184 54.82 40.74 32.96
CA PHE A 184 54.60 41.87 32.04
C PHE A 184 53.22 41.82 31.34
N HIS A 185 52.20 41.17 31.93
CA HIS A 185 50.85 41.19 31.38
C HIS A 185 49.85 41.67 32.44
N THR A 186 49.19 40.75 33.16
CA THR A 186 48.09 41.07 34.10
C THR A 186 48.50 41.99 35.25
N SER A 187 49.79 42.08 35.59
CA SER A 187 50.31 42.97 36.64
C SER A 187 50.22 44.46 36.31
N TRP A 188 49.98 44.82 35.05
CA TRP A 188 49.97 46.21 34.56
C TRP A 188 48.58 46.70 34.16
N LYS A 189 47.58 45.80 34.17
CA LYS A 189 46.21 46.00 33.68
C LYS A 189 45.43 47.10 34.40
N ASP A 190 45.79 47.43 35.64
CA ASP A 190 45.14 48.48 36.44
C ASP A 190 45.82 49.86 36.36
N GLY A 191 46.89 50.00 35.57
CA GLY A 191 47.67 51.23 35.40
C GLY A 191 48.50 51.67 36.61
N LEU A 192 48.24 51.12 37.80
CA LEU A 192 48.91 51.53 39.05
C LEU A 192 50.41 51.21 39.00
N ALA A 193 50.82 50.12 38.34
CA ALA A 193 52.23 49.77 38.16
C ALA A 193 53.02 50.85 37.37
N PHE A 194 52.43 51.41 36.31
CA PHE A 194 53.05 52.52 35.56
C PHE A 194 53.08 53.81 36.41
N CYS A 195 51.98 54.15 37.07
CA CYS A 195 51.90 55.32 37.94
C CYS A 195 52.92 55.25 39.09
N ALA A 196 53.09 54.06 39.69
CA ALA A 196 54.07 53.80 40.75
C ALA A 196 55.51 53.96 40.25
N LEU A 197 55.85 53.48 39.04
CA LEU A 197 57.19 53.69 38.47
C LEU A 197 57.50 55.15 38.19
N ILE A 198 56.54 55.92 37.68
CA ILE A 198 56.70 57.36 37.45
C ILE A 198 56.87 58.08 38.80
N HIS A 199 55.91 57.93 39.71
CA HIS A 199 55.93 58.59 41.03
C HIS A 199 57.16 58.19 41.89
N ARG A 200 57.73 56.98 41.71
CA ARG A 200 58.94 56.56 42.43
C ARG A 200 60.20 57.35 42.05
N HIS A 201 60.30 57.79 40.78
CA HIS A 201 61.45 58.52 40.24
C HIS A 201 61.19 60.03 40.10
N ARG A 202 59.93 60.40 39.87
CA ARG A 202 59.41 61.75 39.65
C ARG A 202 58.07 61.93 40.37
N PRO A 203 58.07 62.03 41.71
CA PRO A 203 56.85 62.22 42.50
C PRO A 203 56.17 63.57 42.26
N ASP A 204 56.85 64.49 41.58
CA ASP A 204 56.37 65.80 41.16
C ASP A 204 55.41 65.76 39.95
N LEU A 205 55.28 64.62 39.25
CA LEU A 205 54.53 64.53 37.99
C LEU A 205 53.11 63.94 38.11
N LEU A 206 52.79 63.21 39.19
CA LEU A 206 51.44 62.72 39.50
C LEU A 206 51.29 62.41 40.99
N ASP A 207 50.11 62.68 41.57
CA ASP A 207 49.78 62.23 42.92
C ASP A 207 49.26 60.79 42.88
N TYR A 208 50.07 59.87 43.37
CA TYR A 208 49.75 58.45 43.37
C TYR A 208 48.63 58.06 44.34
N TYR A 209 48.43 58.81 45.44
CA TYR A 209 47.52 58.40 46.52
C TYR A 209 46.05 58.70 46.21
N GLN A 210 45.78 59.49 45.19
CA GLN A 210 44.43 59.73 44.66
C GLN A 210 43.98 58.64 43.67
N LEU A 211 44.88 57.74 43.24
CA LEU A 211 44.60 56.71 42.23
C LEU A 211 43.99 55.45 42.82
N HIS A 212 43.06 54.83 42.08
CA HIS A 212 42.28 53.69 42.55
C HIS A 212 42.27 52.54 41.53
N LYS A 213 42.39 51.30 42.02
CA LYS A 213 42.41 50.08 41.19
C LYS A 213 41.12 49.86 40.37
N GLY A 214 40.03 50.52 40.77
CA GLY A 214 38.73 50.44 40.09
C GLY A 214 38.62 51.24 38.79
N ASP A 215 39.56 52.16 38.51
CA ASP A 215 39.57 52.95 37.27
C ASP A 215 40.88 52.71 36.47
N PRO A 216 40.99 51.56 35.79
CA PRO A 216 42.19 51.23 35.01
C PRO A 216 42.42 52.18 33.84
N LEU A 217 41.34 52.67 33.21
CA LEU A 217 41.41 53.53 32.03
C LEU A 217 41.94 54.92 32.38
N HIS A 218 41.51 55.50 33.50
CA HIS A 218 42.07 56.76 34.00
C HIS A 218 43.56 56.61 34.35
N ASN A 219 43.91 55.58 35.13
CA ASN A 219 45.30 55.35 35.57
C ASN A 219 46.26 55.15 34.37
N LEU A 220 45.86 54.36 33.37
CA LEU A 220 46.66 54.11 32.17
C LEU A 220 46.81 55.38 31.30
N ASN A 221 45.72 56.10 31.01
CA ASN A 221 45.80 57.35 30.26
C ASN A 221 46.67 58.39 30.98
N LEU A 222 46.50 58.57 32.29
CA LEU A 222 47.31 59.49 33.10
C LEU A 222 48.80 59.15 33.02
N ALA A 223 49.16 57.87 33.19
CA ALA A 223 50.56 57.44 33.10
C ALA A 223 51.17 57.69 31.71
N PHE A 224 50.42 57.39 30.63
CA PHE A 224 50.92 57.55 29.27
C PHE A 224 51.05 59.03 28.88
N ASP A 225 50.07 59.86 29.23
CA ASP A 225 50.10 61.31 28.97
C ASP A 225 51.22 62.00 29.75
N VAL A 226 51.48 61.61 31.01
CA VAL A 226 52.62 62.13 31.79
C VAL A 226 53.96 61.69 31.21
N ALA A 227 54.06 60.44 30.75
CA ALA A 227 55.27 59.91 30.14
C ALA A 227 55.63 60.64 28.82
N GLU A 228 54.63 60.93 27.99
CA GLU A 228 54.83 61.66 26.74
C GLU A 228 55.14 63.15 26.98
N LYS A 229 54.37 63.84 27.83
CA LYS A 229 54.49 65.30 28.06
C LYS A 229 55.71 65.69 28.90
N HIS A 230 56.21 64.81 29.77
CA HIS A 230 57.24 65.15 30.76
C HIS A 230 58.48 64.25 30.76
N LEU A 231 58.49 63.12 30.04
CA LEU A 231 59.63 62.19 29.98
C LEU A 231 60.15 61.90 28.55
N ASP A 232 59.54 62.45 27.49
CA ASP A 232 59.78 62.10 26.06
C ASP A 232 59.72 60.58 25.78
N ILE A 233 58.83 59.88 26.50
CA ILE A 233 58.46 58.49 26.22
C ILE A 233 57.15 58.53 25.42
N PRO A 234 57.18 58.41 24.09
CA PRO A 234 55.99 58.58 23.26
C PRO A 234 54.96 57.50 23.55
N ARG A 235 53.67 57.80 23.38
CA ARG A 235 52.55 56.92 23.71
C ARG A 235 52.47 55.71 22.76
N MET A 236 53.09 54.60 23.17
CA MET A 236 53.11 53.35 22.39
C MET A 236 51.93 52.41 22.68
N LEU A 237 51.35 52.48 23.88
CA LEU A 237 50.24 51.66 24.31
C LEU A 237 48.92 52.43 24.20
N ASP A 238 47.87 51.69 23.84
CA ASP A 238 46.50 52.14 24.04
C ASP A 238 46.03 51.78 25.45
N ALA A 239 45.31 52.70 26.10
CA ALA A 239 44.75 52.46 27.43
C ALA A 239 43.60 51.46 27.38
N GLU A 240 42.81 51.44 26.29
CA GLU A 240 41.69 50.50 26.13
C GLU A 240 42.20 49.06 25.95
N ASP A 241 43.15 48.85 25.03
CA ASP A 241 43.75 47.52 24.80
C ASP A 241 44.49 47.01 26.06
N ALA A 242 45.22 47.89 26.75
CA ALA A 242 45.99 47.53 27.96
C ALA A 242 45.12 47.30 29.20
N ALA A 243 43.97 47.97 29.32
CA ALA A 243 43.00 47.76 30.40
C ALA A 243 42.21 46.45 30.26
N VAL A 244 42.17 45.84 29.07
CA VAL A 244 41.40 44.62 28.79
C VAL A 244 42.29 43.37 28.79
N ASN A 245 43.30 43.28 27.91
CA ASN A 245 44.13 42.08 27.78
C ASN A 245 45.57 42.43 27.34
N PRO A 246 46.42 42.93 28.25
CA PRO A 246 47.74 43.44 27.91
C PRO A 246 48.73 42.34 27.48
N ASP A 247 49.22 42.44 26.25
CA ASP A 247 50.24 41.59 25.65
C ASP A 247 51.64 41.75 26.29
N GLU A 248 52.29 40.63 26.62
CA GLU A 248 53.57 40.63 27.36
C GLU A 248 54.67 41.39 26.62
N LYS A 249 54.77 41.23 25.30
CA LYS A 249 55.80 41.88 24.48
C LYS A 249 55.58 43.38 24.41
N SER A 250 54.33 43.82 24.22
CA SER A 250 53.96 45.22 24.12
C SER A 250 54.25 45.97 25.43
N ILE A 251 53.88 45.39 26.58
CA ILE A 251 54.25 45.93 27.89
C ILE A 251 55.77 45.93 28.09
N MET A 252 56.48 44.83 27.80
CA MET A 252 57.95 44.76 27.92
C MET A 252 58.65 45.86 27.10
N THR A 253 58.21 46.09 25.86
CA THR A 253 58.73 47.17 25.00
C THR A 253 58.57 48.52 25.68
N TYR A 254 57.35 48.87 26.13
CA TYR A 254 57.06 50.17 26.71
C TYR A 254 57.75 50.38 28.09
N VAL A 255 57.79 49.33 28.92
CA VAL A 255 58.48 49.34 30.22
C VAL A 255 60.01 49.48 30.05
N SER A 256 60.59 48.92 28.98
CA SER A 256 62.01 49.14 28.68
C SER A 256 62.34 50.62 28.41
N CYS A 257 61.41 51.38 27.83
CA CYS A 257 61.60 52.83 27.61
C CYS A 257 61.61 53.61 28.94
N PHE A 258 60.75 53.25 29.91
CA PHE A 258 60.86 53.81 31.27
C PHE A 258 62.17 53.45 31.96
N TYR A 259 62.67 52.21 31.77
CA TYR A 259 63.99 51.82 32.28
C TYR A 259 65.10 52.70 31.68
N HIS A 260 65.13 52.89 30.35
CA HIS A 260 66.15 53.73 29.70
C HIS A 260 66.04 55.21 30.08
N ALA A 261 64.84 55.75 30.29
CA ALA A 261 64.65 57.11 30.79
C ALA A 261 65.14 57.30 32.23
N PHE A 262 64.92 56.31 33.10
CA PHE A 262 65.23 56.42 34.53
C PHE A 262 66.59 55.83 34.96
N ARG A 263 67.28 55.01 34.15
CA ARG A 263 68.55 54.38 34.54
C ARG A 263 69.69 55.35 34.86
N ASN A 264 69.59 56.61 34.39
CA ASN A 264 70.55 57.68 34.63
C ASN A 264 70.02 58.75 35.64
N ALA A 265 68.85 58.55 36.24
CA ALA A 265 68.22 59.54 37.13
C ALA A 265 68.75 59.45 38.59
N PRO A 266 69.05 60.57 39.26
CA PRO A 266 69.53 60.56 40.66
C PRO A 266 68.43 60.12 41.64
N GLU A 267 68.75 59.23 42.57
CA GLU A 267 67.75 58.63 43.47
C GLU A 267 67.27 59.58 44.58
N VAL A 268 65.95 59.81 44.62
CA VAL A 268 65.26 60.46 45.74
C VAL A 268 65.02 59.45 46.88
N ARG A 269 65.43 59.83 48.10
CA ARG A 269 65.35 59.02 49.34
C ARG A 269 64.17 59.42 50.23
N SER A 270 63.33 58.46 50.62
CA SER A 270 62.38 58.61 51.74
C SER A 270 62.09 57.30 52.50
N VAL A 271 62.39 57.34 53.80
CA VAL A 271 61.66 56.81 54.99
C VAL A 271 61.20 55.33 55.06
N ARG A 272 61.54 54.67 56.19
CA ARG A 272 60.86 53.48 56.77
C ARG A 272 60.88 53.52 58.33
N PRO A 273 59.86 52.99 59.04
CA PRO A 273 59.87 52.77 60.51
C PRO A 273 60.55 51.42 60.95
N PRO A 274 60.77 51.15 62.26
CA PRO A 274 61.87 50.26 62.73
C PRO A 274 61.54 49.14 63.76
N MET A 275 62.61 48.47 64.26
CA MET A 275 62.77 47.57 65.46
C MET A 275 62.50 46.05 65.28
N LYS A 276 63.14 45.11 66.03
CA LYS A 276 63.99 45.16 67.28
C LYS A 276 65.02 43.99 67.38
N ALA A 277 65.96 44.03 68.36
CA ALA A 277 67.08 43.07 68.63
C ALA A 277 67.58 43.23 70.12
N PRO A 278 68.77 42.76 70.65
CA PRO A 278 69.83 41.86 70.10
C PRO A 278 70.31 40.58 70.92
N PRO A 279 71.34 40.51 71.82
CA PRO A 279 72.31 39.36 71.91
C PRO A 279 72.59 38.78 73.34
N PRO A 280 73.70 38.02 73.63
CA PRO A 280 75.08 38.54 73.92
C PRO A 280 76.24 37.70 73.27
N GLU A 281 77.52 38.10 73.10
CA GLU A 281 78.55 38.89 73.85
C GLU A 281 79.24 38.14 75.02
N ARG A 282 80.57 38.16 75.28
CA ARG A 282 81.81 38.71 74.62
C ARG A 282 83.03 37.79 74.98
N ASP A 283 84.35 38.07 75.11
CA ASP A 283 85.25 39.25 75.12
C ASP A 283 86.75 38.86 74.82
N TRP A 284 87.74 39.79 74.94
CA TRP A 284 89.19 39.62 74.63
C TRP A 284 90.12 40.42 75.58
N ARG A 285 91.46 40.16 75.56
CA ARG A 285 92.66 41.00 75.97
C ARG A 285 93.69 40.34 76.91
N LYS A 286 95.00 40.58 76.67
CA LYS A 286 95.88 41.50 77.44
C LYS A 286 97.35 41.50 76.95
N GLU A 287 98.02 42.65 77.09
CA GLU A 287 99.48 42.87 76.87
C GLU A 287 100.22 42.96 78.23
N VAL A 288 101.31 43.77 78.33
CA VAL A 288 102.11 44.16 79.54
C VAL A 288 103.23 43.14 79.88
N LEU A 289 104.51 43.48 80.14
CA LEU A 289 105.27 44.75 80.32
C LEU A 289 106.75 44.59 79.85
N LEU A 290 107.54 45.67 79.82
CA LEU A 290 109.01 45.65 79.65
C LEU A 290 109.66 46.88 80.34
N SER A 291 110.93 46.75 80.76
CA SER A 291 111.81 47.74 81.47
C SER A 291 111.78 47.68 83.00
N ASP A 292 112.94 47.43 83.63
CA ASP A 292 113.69 48.48 84.36
C ASP A 292 115.05 47.97 84.91
N MET A 293 115.94 48.93 85.22
CA MET A 293 117.25 48.81 85.90
C MET A 293 118.42 48.09 85.16
N VAL A 294 119.70 48.45 85.37
CA VAL A 294 120.47 49.71 85.20
C VAL A 294 121.94 49.47 85.65
N ASN A 295 122.91 50.03 84.92
CA ASN A 295 124.34 50.22 85.28
C ASN A 295 125.21 49.03 85.76
N SER A 296 125.92 48.40 84.82
CA SER A 296 127.41 48.42 84.77
C SER A 296 127.92 47.73 83.49
N HIS A 297 128.70 48.43 82.65
CA HIS A 297 129.08 48.00 81.29
C HIS A 297 129.68 46.58 81.18
N PRO A 298 129.02 45.63 80.48
CA PRO A 298 129.56 44.29 80.19
C PRO A 298 129.58 43.97 78.68
N ASP A 299 130.77 43.67 78.16
CA ASP A 299 131.13 43.18 76.80
C ASP A 299 129.97 42.83 75.81
N GLU A 300 129.94 43.50 74.66
CA GLU A 300 129.00 43.23 73.54
C GLU A 300 128.97 41.74 73.11
N LYS A 301 130.08 41.00 73.26
CA LYS A 301 130.14 39.57 72.92
C LYS A 301 129.27 38.70 73.84
N ALA A 302 129.12 39.09 75.11
CA ALA A 302 128.28 38.38 76.07
C ALA A 302 126.79 38.54 75.72
N VAL A 303 126.38 39.76 75.35
CA VAL A 303 125.01 40.07 74.92
C VAL A 303 124.64 39.29 73.66
N MET A 304 125.50 39.29 72.65
CA MET A 304 125.26 38.55 71.39
C MET A 304 125.12 37.04 71.59
N THR A 305 125.82 36.45 72.57
CA THR A 305 125.71 35.02 72.86
C THR A 305 124.33 34.69 73.47
N TYR A 306 123.86 35.46 74.45
CA TYR A 306 122.54 35.23 75.06
C TYR A 306 121.37 35.47 74.10
N VAL A 307 121.44 36.52 73.27
CA VAL A 307 120.42 36.83 72.25
C VAL A 307 120.36 35.71 71.20
N SER A 308 121.50 35.13 70.80
CA SER A 308 121.55 33.99 69.89
C SER A 308 120.83 32.76 70.46
N CYS A 309 121.09 32.39 71.71
CA CYS A 309 120.43 31.25 72.36
C CYS A 309 118.90 31.41 72.40
N TYR A 310 118.40 32.60 72.73
CA TYR A 310 116.96 32.90 72.71
C TYR A 310 116.38 32.84 71.29
N TYR A 311 117.06 33.41 70.29
CA TYR A 311 116.62 33.37 68.90
C TYR A 311 116.50 31.92 68.38
N HIS A 312 117.44 31.04 68.72
CA HIS A 312 117.38 29.62 68.35
C HIS A 312 116.21 28.88 69.04
N TYR A 313 115.97 29.12 70.33
CA TYR A 313 114.86 28.49 71.08
C TYR A 313 113.48 28.87 70.49
N PHE A 314 113.22 30.17 70.34
CA PHE A 314 111.94 30.65 69.78
C PHE A 314 111.79 30.39 68.27
N SER A 315 112.89 30.30 67.51
CA SER A 315 112.88 29.81 66.13
C SER A 315 112.43 28.34 66.03
N GLY A 316 112.84 27.52 67.00
CA GLY A 316 112.43 26.10 67.09
C GLY A 316 110.92 25.93 67.21
N MET A 317 110.28 26.67 68.13
CA MET A 317 108.82 26.59 68.34
C MET A 317 108.03 27.01 67.10
N ARG A 318 108.37 28.14 66.46
CA ARG A 318 107.70 28.58 65.22
C ARG A 318 107.88 27.59 64.06
N LYS A 319 109.01 26.88 63.98
CA LYS A 319 109.24 25.81 63.00
C LYS A 319 108.35 24.59 63.26
N ALA A 320 108.22 24.16 64.52
CA ALA A 320 107.33 23.06 64.91
C ALA A 320 105.86 23.37 64.60
N GLU A 321 105.38 24.57 64.97
CA GLU A 321 104.03 25.04 64.68
C GLU A 321 103.75 25.15 63.17
N THR A 322 104.72 25.64 62.38
CA THR A 322 104.59 25.72 60.92
C THR A 322 104.59 24.33 60.26
N ALA A 323 105.33 23.37 60.81
CA ALA A 323 105.32 21.98 60.37
C ALA A 323 103.98 21.28 60.70
N ALA A 324 103.47 21.45 61.92
CA ALA A 324 102.16 20.94 62.32
C ALA A 324 101.04 21.49 61.43
N ASN A 325 101.02 22.82 61.19
CA ASN A 325 100.04 23.45 60.29
C ASN A 325 100.14 22.94 58.84
N ARG A 326 101.34 22.60 58.35
CA ARG A 326 101.51 21.92 57.04
C ARG A 326 100.93 20.50 57.06
N ILE A 327 101.21 19.72 58.09
CA ILE A 327 100.71 18.34 58.23
C ILE A 327 99.17 18.34 58.33
N CYS A 328 98.58 19.18 59.18
CA CYS A 328 97.12 19.31 59.30
C CYS A 328 96.46 19.74 57.99
N ARG A 329 97.08 20.64 57.21
CA ARG A 329 96.57 21.03 55.88
C ARG A 329 96.61 19.87 54.88
N VAL A 330 97.69 19.08 54.85
CA VAL A 330 97.82 17.91 53.96
C VAL A 330 96.87 16.77 54.37
N LEU A 331 96.68 16.54 55.68
CA LEU A 331 95.72 15.56 56.21
C LEU A 331 94.28 15.97 55.90
N LYS A 332 93.91 17.25 56.07
CA LYS A 332 92.56 17.75 55.73
C LYS A 332 92.25 17.54 54.25
N VAL A 333 93.16 17.89 53.34
CA VAL A 333 92.98 17.64 51.90
C VAL A 333 92.86 16.14 51.59
N ASN A 334 93.57 15.27 52.32
CA ASN A 334 93.43 13.83 52.19
C ASN A 334 92.05 13.32 52.64
N GLN A 335 91.59 13.77 53.82
CA GLN A 335 90.29 13.40 54.38
C GLN A 335 89.12 13.88 53.51
N GLU A 336 89.24 15.06 52.89
CA GLU A 336 88.30 15.54 51.88
C GLU A 336 88.30 14.64 50.63
N ASN A 337 89.47 14.19 50.15
CA ASN A 337 89.56 13.28 49.02
C ASN A 337 88.99 11.88 49.34
N GLU A 338 89.24 11.35 50.53
CA GLU A 338 88.65 10.08 51.01
C GLU A 338 87.14 10.16 51.13
N LYS A 339 86.60 11.29 51.59
CA LYS A 339 85.15 11.55 51.60
C LYS A 339 84.56 11.60 50.18
N MET A 340 85.24 12.26 49.23
CA MET A 340 84.81 12.25 47.82
C MET A 340 84.88 10.87 47.15
N MET A 341 85.87 10.02 47.53
CA MET A 341 85.92 8.62 47.08
C MET A 341 84.72 7.81 47.60
N GLN A 342 84.35 7.98 48.88
CA GLN A 342 83.18 7.33 49.48
C GLN A 342 81.86 7.84 48.89
N GLU A 343 81.74 9.14 48.62
CA GLU A 343 80.57 9.73 47.97
C GLU A 343 80.40 9.24 46.53
N TYR A 344 81.49 9.10 45.76
CA TYR A 344 81.44 8.48 44.43
C TYR A 344 80.97 7.03 44.50
N GLU A 345 81.60 6.20 45.34
CA GLU A 345 81.28 4.76 45.45
C GLU A 345 79.83 4.53 45.88
N HIS A 346 79.33 5.27 46.87
CA HIS A 346 77.94 5.14 47.34
C HIS A 346 76.92 5.50 46.26
N LEU A 347 77.13 6.63 45.57
CA LEU A 347 76.23 7.13 44.54
C LEU A 347 76.30 6.27 43.26
N ALA A 348 77.47 5.71 42.95
CA ALA A 348 77.64 4.71 41.89
C ALA A 348 76.85 3.42 42.19
N SER A 349 76.93 2.88 43.42
CA SER A 349 76.18 1.69 43.80
C SER A 349 74.66 1.93 43.81
N ASP A 350 74.19 3.09 44.30
CA ASP A 350 72.75 3.42 44.33
C ASP A 350 72.16 3.59 42.93
N LEU A 351 72.87 4.29 42.04
CA LEU A 351 72.47 4.46 40.64
C LEU A 351 72.41 3.11 39.89
N LEU A 352 73.40 2.23 40.10
CA LEU A 352 73.40 0.88 39.53
C LEU A 352 72.30 0.00 40.13
N ALA A 353 71.98 0.13 41.41
CA ALA A 353 70.87 -0.59 42.04
C ALA A 353 69.50 -0.16 41.45
N TRP A 354 69.29 1.15 41.27
CA TRP A 354 68.08 1.69 40.65
C TRP A 354 67.92 1.23 39.18
N ILE A 355 68.99 1.23 38.38
CA ILE A 355 68.97 0.69 37.01
C ILE A 355 68.56 -0.80 37.03
N ASN A 356 69.19 -1.61 37.88
CA ASN A 356 68.88 -3.05 37.96
C ASN A 356 67.46 -3.35 38.50
N HIS A 357 66.85 -2.44 39.26
CA HIS A 357 65.46 -2.56 39.70
C HIS A 357 64.46 -2.31 38.56
N TRP A 358 64.68 -1.26 37.75
CA TRP A 358 63.76 -0.87 36.67
C TRP A 358 63.93 -1.69 35.38
N MET A 359 65.12 -2.23 35.11
CA MET A 359 65.39 -3.04 33.91
C MET A 359 64.41 -4.22 33.72
N PRO A 360 64.09 -5.07 34.72
CA PRO A 360 63.07 -6.12 34.59
C PRO A 360 61.66 -5.61 34.32
N TRP A 361 61.28 -4.45 34.88
CA TRP A 361 59.96 -3.84 34.65
C TRP A 361 59.86 -3.34 33.19
N LEU A 362 60.89 -2.64 32.73
CA LEU A 362 61.03 -2.18 31.34
C LEU A 362 61.24 -3.34 30.33
N ALA A 363 61.59 -4.54 30.79
CA ALA A 363 61.64 -5.76 29.98
C ALA A 363 60.30 -6.53 29.93
N ASN A 364 59.33 -6.24 30.81
CA ASN A 364 58.04 -6.91 30.83
C ASN A 364 57.18 -6.49 29.61
N ARG A 365 56.66 -7.47 28.85
CA ARG A 365 55.83 -7.28 27.65
C ARG A 365 54.42 -7.89 27.79
N THR A 366 53.89 -8.05 29.01
CA THR A 366 52.50 -8.49 29.24
C THR A 366 51.54 -7.34 29.53
N THR A 367 50.28 -7.49 29.11
CA THR A 367 49.15 -6.55 29.29
C THR A 367 47.87 -7.29 29.71
N ASP A 368 47.95 -8.61 29.87
CA ASP A 368 46.83 -9.54 30.07
C ASP A 368 45.68 -9.27 29.06
N ASP A 369 46.08 -8.90 27.83
CA ASP A 369 45.26 -8.46 26.70
C ASP A 369 44.15 -7.44 27.05
N SER A 370 44.36 -6.60 28.07
CA SER A 370 43.35 -5.70 28.63
C SER A 370 43.71 -4.23 28.44
N LEU A 371 42.86 -3.45 27.75
CA LEU A 371 43.10 -2.02 27.51
C LEU A 371 43.28 -1.21 28.81
N PRO A 372 42.45 -1.37 29.87
CA PRO A 372 42.70 -0.72 31.16
C PRO A 372 44.05 -1.07 31.79
N MET A 373 44.58 -2.29 31.61
CA MET A 373 45.90 -2.66 32.12
C MET A 373 47.05 -2.06 31.29
N ALA A 374 46.87 -1.96 29.98
CA ALA A 374 47.80 -1.26 29.10
C ALA A 374 47.83 0.26 29.37
N GLN A 375 46.67 0.88 29.56
CA GLN A 375 46.54 2.29 29.98
C GLN A 375 47.19 2.53 31.35
N LYS A 376 46.94 1.66 32.34
CA LYS A 376 47.62 1.73 33.64
C LYS A 376 49.16 1.66 33.49
N LYS A 377 49.68 0.73 32.68
CA LYS A 377 51.12 0.65 32.40
C LYS A 377 51.67 1.91 31.72
N LEU A 378 50.87 2.61 30.93
CA LEU A 378 51.25 3.89 30.32
C LEU A 378 51.34 5.00 31.38
N ASP A 379 50.44 5.03 32.35
CA ASP A 379 50.50 5.99 33.46
C ASP A 379 51.61 5.67 34.47
N ASP A 380 51.87 4.39 34.75
CA ASP A 380 53.06 3.97 35.51
C ASP A 380 54.37 4.40 34.79
N TYR A 381 54.44 4.26 33.46
CA TYR A 381 55.59 4.72 32.65
C TYR A 381 55.71 6.26 32.58
N ARG A 382 54.57 6.98 32.51
CA ARG A 382 54.53 8.44 32.63
C ARG A 382 55.04 8.90 33.98
N ASN A 383 54.70 8.20 35.07
CA ASN A 383 55.19 8.48 36.42
C ASN A 383 56.71 8.24 36.51
N TYR A 384 57.20 7.10 36.01
CA TYR A 384 58.63 6.80 35.91
C TYR A 384 59.41 7.91 35.16
N ARG A 385 58.91 8.36 34.00
CA ARG A 385 59.56 9.43 33.21
C ARG A 385 59.48 10.82 33.85
N ARG A 386 58.47 11.11 34.68
CA ARG A 386 58.26 12.44 35.28
C ARG A 386 58.91 12.61 36.66
N HIS A 387 59.01 11.56 37.45
CA HIS A 387 59.43 11.65 38.86
C HIS A 387 60.63 10.76 39.19
N GLU A 388 60.67 9.51 38.72
CA GLU A 388 61.76 8.57 39.04
C GLU A 388 63.05 8.88 38.25
N LYS A 389 62.95 9.05 36.93
CA LYS A 389 64.12 9.20 36.06
C LYS A 389 64.86 10.55 36.17
N PRO A 390 64.18 11.72 36.27
CA PRO A 390 64.87 13.02 36.28
C PRO A 390 65.96 13.19 37.37
N PRO A 391 65.73 12.90 38.67
CA PRO A 391 66.79 13.04 39.68
C PRO A 391 67.97 12.08 39.42
N ARG A 392 67.74 10.93 38.77
CA ARG A 392 68.81 9.98 38.45
C ARG A 392 69.67 10.42 37.25
N ILE A 393 69.17 11.31 36.40
CA ILE A 393 69.98 12.02 35.41
C ILE A 393 70.93 13.01 36.11
N GLU A 394 70.43 13.73 37.12
CA GLU A 394 71.26 14.64 37.94
C GLU A 394 72.33 13.88 38.74
N ASP A 395 71.97 12.76 39.37
CA ASP A 395 72.92 11.86 40.03
C ASP A 395 74.02 11.38 39.07
N LYS A 396 73.67 10.96 37.85
CA LYS A 396 74.65 10.56 36.84
C LYS A 396 75.61 11.71 36.48
N GLY A 397 75.09 12.92 36.22
CA GLY A 397 75.93 14.08 35.92
C GLY A 397 76.81 14.50 37.11
N ARG A 398 76.29 14.37 38.33
CA ARG A 398 77.02 14.59 39.58
C ARG A 398 78.13 13.56 39.78
N LEU A 399 77.89 12.29 39.47
CA LEU A 399 78.88 11.21 39.53
C LEU A 399 80.09 11.48 38.63
N GLU A 400 79.82 11.86 37.37
CA GLU A 400 80.86 12.23 36.41
C GLU A 400 81.63 13.48 36.85
N THR A 401 80.93 14.47 37.41
CA THR A 401 81.53 15.69 37.97
C THR A 401 82.41 15.40 39.19
N LEU A 402 81.96 14.53 40.11
CA LEU A 402 82.73 14.08 41.28
C LEU A 402 84.01 13.36 40.84
N PHE A 403 83.90 12.42 39.90
CA PHE A 403 85.05 11.68 39.35
C PHE A 403 86.09 12.62 38.72
N ASN A 404 85.66 13.51 37.83
CA ASN A 404 86.55 14.46 37.15
C ASN A 404 87.21 15.44 38.13
N THR A 405 86.48 15.89 39.16
CA THR A 405 87.00 16.77 40.22
C THR A 405 88.03 16.06 41.08
N LEU A 406 87.72 14.85 41.55
CA LEU A 406 88.61 14.02 42.37
C LEU A 406 89.89 13.66 41.61
N GLN A 407 89.78 13.19 40.37
CA GLN A 407 90.92 12.83 39.53
C GLN A 407 91.83 14.05 39.26
N THR A 408 91.24 15.23 39.06
CA THR A 408 92.00 16.49 38.90
C THR A 408 92.70 16.90 40.20
N ARG A 409 92.03 16.80 41.36
CA ARG A 409 92.62 17.09 42.68
C ARG A 409 93.77 16.16 43.01
N LEU A 410 93.65 14.86 42.74
CA LEU A 410 94.71 13.87 42.96
C LEU A 410 95.93 14.12 42.07
N ARG A 411 95.71 14.39 40.77
CA ARG A 411 96.76 14.77 39.81
C ARG A 411 97.52 16.02 40.24
N LEU A 412 96.81 17.10 40.60
CA LEU A 412 97.42 18.34 41.08
C LEU A 412 98.17 18.18 42.43
N SER A 413 97.86 17.12 43.18
CA SER A 413 98.52 16.78 44.44
C SER A 413 99.69 15.80 44.29
N ASN A 414 100.06 15.40 43.06
CA ASN A 414 101.02 14.33 42.76
C ASN A 414 100.71 13.01 43.52
N ARG A 415 99.41 12.67 43.64
CA ARG A 415 98.93 11.42 44.25
C ARG A 415 98.50 10.42 43.16
N PRO A 416 98.45 9.11 43.47
CA PRO A 416 97.87 8.12 42.58
C PRO A 416 96.46 8.50 42.13
N ALA A 417 96.11 8.11 40.90
CA ALA A 417 94.77 8.26 40.37
C ALA A 417 93.75 7.44 41.19
N PHE A 418 92.51 7.93 41.28
CA PHE A 418 91.42 7.13 41.84
C PHE A 418 90.98 6.09 40.81
N LEU A 419 90.90 4.84 41.24
CA LEU A 419 90.29 3.73 40.50
C LEU A 419 89.08 3.25 41.32
N PRO A 420 87.85 3.40 40.80
CA PRO A 420 86.65 2.82 41.41
C PRO A 420 86.74 1.30 41.54
N ARG A 421 85.85 0.72 42.33
CA ARG A 421 85.61 -0.74 42.33
C ARG A 421 85.20 -1.24 40.94
N ASP A 422 85.45 -2.52 40.67
CA ASP A 422 85.02 -3.17 39.43
C ASP A 422 83.50 -2.97 39.20
N GLY A 423 83.13 -2.71 37.94
CA GLY A 423 81.76 -2.36 37.54
C GLY A 423 81.29 -0.95 37.92
N HIS A 424 82.03 -0.22 38.77
CA HIS A 424 81.72 1.16 39.19
C HIS A 424 82.53 2.21 38.38
N LEU A 425 83.15 1.81 37.26
CA LEU A 425 83.78 2.74 36.33
C LEU A 425 82.71 3.59 35.63
N VAL A 426 83.01 4.87 35.39
CA VAL A 426 82.14 5.80 34.65
C VAL A 426 81.69 5.24 33.28
N LYS A 427 82.54 4.43 32.63
CA LYS A 427 82.22 3.71 31.39
C LYS A 427 81.12 2.67 31.58
N ASP A 428 81.18 1.88 32.66
CA ASP A 428 80.27 0.77 32.91
C ASP A 428 78.90 1.29 33.37
N ILE A 429 78.90 2.36 34.16
CA ILE A 429 77.69 3.12 34.52
C ILE A 429 77.04 3.70 33.26
N ASN A 430 77.81 4.25 32.31
CA ASN A 430 77.28 4.70 31.03
C ASN A 430 76.75 3.56 30.14
N ASN A 431 77.38 2.39 30.15
CA ASN A 431 76.86 1.21 29.45
C ASN A 431 75.55 0.72 30.06
N ALA A 432 75.45 0.64 31.40
CA ALA A 432 74.23 0.26 32.11
C ALA A 432 73.09 1.26 31.86
N TRP A 433 73.40 2.56 31.90
CA TRP A 433 72.46 3.63 31.57
C TRP A 433 71.98 3.55 30.11
N LYS A 434 72.87 3.27 29.16
CA LYS A 434 72.46 3.07 27.76
C LYS A 434 71.55 1.86 27.58
N ASN A 435 71.85 0.74 28.24
CA ASN A 435 70.99 -0.45 28.19
C ASN A 435 69.59 -0.18 28.75
N LEU A 436 69.47 0.71 29.74
CA LEU A 436 68.18 1.21 30.23
C LEU A 436 67.45 2.03 29.17
N GLU A 437 68.12 2.97 28.50
CA GLU A 437 67.54 3.80 27.44
C GLU A 437 67.09 2.99 26.20
N ASP A 438 67.89 2.01 25.78
CA ASP A 438 67.51 1.07 24.72
C ASP A 438 66.29 0.20 25.14
N SER A 439 66.17 -0.14 26.43
CA SER A 439 65.04 -0.90 26.99
C SER A 439 63.77 -0.07 27.16
N GLU A 440 63.89 1.20 27.57
CA GLU A 440 62.79 2.18 27.61
C GLU A 440 62.18 2.37 26.22
N LYS A 441 63.02 2.61 25.21
CA LYS A 441 62.57 2.76 23.83
C LYS A 441 61.83 1.51 23.34
N GLY A 442 62.38 0.32 23.60
CA GLY A 442 61.73 -0.95 23.28
C GLY A 442 60.51 -1.29 24.15
N PHE A 443 60.23 -0.52 25.21
CA PHE A 443 59.01 -0.60 26.01
C PHE A 443 57.94 0.36 25.47
N GLU A 444 58.32 1.61 25.17
CA GLU A 444 57.45 2.64 24.61
C GLU A 444 56.92 2.27 23.21
N GLU A 445 57.79 1.80 22.31
CA GLU A 445 57.39 1.33 20.97
C GLU A 445 56.39 0.14 21.05
N TRP A 446 56.57 -0.76 22.02
CA TRP A 446 55.65 -1.89 22.24
C TRP A 446 54.34 -1.43 22.86
N LEU A 447 54.37 -0.66 23.94
CA LEU A 447 53.18 -0.30 24.72
C LEU A 447 52.22 0.56 23.90
N LEU A 448 52.72 1.49 23.10
CA LEU A 448 51.90 2.27 22.17
C LEU A 448 51.27 1.38 21.08
N SER A 449 52.05 0.46 20.49
CA SER A 449 51.54 -0.49 19.48
C SER A 449 50.46 -1.42 20.06
N GLU A 450 50.61 -1.82 21.31
CA GLU A 450 49.70 -2.71 22.02
C GLU A 450 48.41 -2.00 22.45
N ILE A 451 48.49 -0.76 22.95
CA ILE A 451 47.31 0.07 23.20
C ILE A 451 46.50 0.26 21.91
N MET A 452 47.15 0.61 20.79
CA MET A 452 46.49 0.75 19.49
C MET A 452 45.85 -0.56 18.99
N ARG A 453 46.44 -1.73 19.31
CA ARG A 453 45.82 -3.04 19.01
C ARG A 453 44.55 -3.25 19.82
N LEU A 454 44.62 -2.97 21.12
CA LEU A 454 43.52 -3.19 22.07
C LEU A 454 42.34 -2.23 21.82
N GLU A 455 42.61 -0.96 21.54
CA GLU A 455 41.59 0.03 21.13
C GLU A 455 40.89 -0.37 19.82
N ARG A 456 41.64 -0.86 18.83
CA ARG A 456 41.09 -1.40 17.58
C ARG A 456 40.23 -2.65 17.83
N LEU A 457 40.68 -3.55 18.71
CA LEU A 457 39.92 -4.75 19.09
C LEU A 457 38.60 -4.40 19.76
N GLU A 458 38.59 -3.47 20.73
CA GLU A 458 37.37 -3.04 21.42
C GLU A 458 36.40 -2.36 20.45
N HIS A 459 36.88 -1.45 19.58
CA HIS A 459 36.06 -0.83 18.54
C HIS A 459 35.44 -1.86 17.58
N LEU A 460 36.22 -2.85 17.12
CA LEU A 460 35.72 -3.89 16.22
C LEU A 460 34.73 -4.83 16.91
N ALA A 461 34.95 -5.18 18.18
CA ALA A 461 34.05 -6.01 18.97
C ALA A 461 32.71 -5.30 19.21
N GLU A 462 32.76 -4.00 19.55
CA GLU A 462 31.58 -3.15 19.69
C GLU A 462 30.78 -3.04 18.38
N LYS A 463 31.49 -2.81 17.26
CA LYS A 463 30.91 -2.75 15.91
C LYS A 463 30.31 -4.09 15.46
N PHE A 464 30.91 -5.21 15.85
CA PHE A 464 30.39 -6.56 15.64
C PHE A 464 29.10 -6.79 16.44
N ARG A 465 29.11 -6.55 17.75
CA ARG A 465 27.93 -6.69 18.63
C ARG A 465 26.73 -5.92 18.08
N ARG A 466 26.92 -4.64 17.74
CA ARG A 466 25.85 -3.78 17.19
C ARG A 466 25.30 -4.29 15.85
N LYS A 467 26.17 -4.74 14.93
CA LYS A 467 25.73 -5.26 13.62
C LYS A 467 25.03 -6.62 13.74
N CYS A 468 25.45 -7.50 14.64
CA CYS A 468 24.79 -8.77 14.90
C CYS A 468 23.37 -8.57 15.48
N ALA A 469 23.21 -7.69 16.48
CA ALA A 469 21.90 -7.36 17.04
C ALA A 469 20.94 -6.81 15.96
N LEU A 470 21.41 -5.87 15.14
CA LEU A 470 20.67 -5.31 13.99
C LEU A 470 20.44 -6.29 12.82
N HIS A 471 20.96 -7.52 12.90
CA HIS A 471 20.62 -8.62 12.00
C HIS A 471 19.62 -9.57 12.66
N GLU A 472 19.85 -9.95 13.92
CA GLU A 472 18.98 -10.84 14.71
C GLU A 472 17.58 -10.23 14.93
N GLU A 473 17.47 -8.92 15.15
CA GLU A 473 16.20 -8.18 15.21
C GLU A 473 15.45 -8.23 13.87
N TRP A 474 16.17 -8.11 12.75
CA TRP A 474 15.59 -8.16 11.40
C TRP A 474 15.23 -9.58 10.95
N SER A 475 15.95 -10.61 11.40
CA SER A 475 15.70 -12.02 11.03
C SER A 475 14.62 -12.68 11.91
N HIS A 476 14.27 -12.06 13.03
CA HIS A 476 13.22 -12.53 13.95
C HIS A 476 11.87 -12.71 13.24
N GLY A 477 11.17 -13.82 13.53
CA GLY A 477 9.89 -14.19 12.90
C GLY A 477 9.93 -14.52 11.39
N LYS A 478 11.01 -14.17 10.66
CA LYS A 478 11.06 -14.36 9.20
C LYS A 478 11.05 -15.82 8.76
N GLU A 479 11.72 -16.73 9.48
CA GLU A 479 11.64 -18.17 9.18
C GLU A 479 10.21 -18.71 9.33
N GLU A 480 9.44 -18.21 10.30
CA GLU A 480 8.06 -18.65 10.57
C GLU A 480 7.09 -18.12 9.49
N ALA A 481 7.23 -16.85 9.11
CA ALA A 481 6.48 -16.24 8.02
C ALA A 481 6.72 -16.95 6.67
N LEU A 482 7.95 -17.41 6.41
CA LEU A 482 8.28 -18.16 5.20
C LEU A 482 7.77 -19.62 5.23
N ARG A 483 7.74 -20.27 6.40
CA ARG A 483 7.21 -21.64 6.58
C ARG A 483 5.68 -21.72 6.59
N SER A 484 4.99 -20.59 6.82
CA SER A 484 3.53 -20.49 6.76
C SER A 484 2.97 -21.00 5.43
N GLN A 485 1.83 -21.70 5.46
CA GLN A 485 1.09 -22.18 4.28
C GLN A 485 -0.23 -21.40 4.08
N ASP A 486 -0.21 -20.12 4.46
CA ASP A 486 -1.35 -19.17 4.42
C ASP A 486 -2.05 -19.05 3.07
N TRP A 487 -1.39 -19.41 1.96
CA TRP A 487 -1.99 -19.41 0.62
C TRP A 487 -3.03 -20.52 0.38
N LYS A 488 -3.04 -21.62 1.16
CA LYS A 488 -3.91 -22.80 0.90
C LYS A 488 -5.41 -22.55 1.06
N SER A 489 -5.79 -21.58 1.89
CA SER A 489 -7.17 -21.13 2.13
C SER A 489 -7.43 -19.73 1.54
N CYS A 490 -6.80 -19.43 0.41
CA CYS A 490 -6.88 -18.13 -0.26
C CYS A 490 -7.40 -18.24 -1.70
N GLY A 491 -8.37 -17.41 -2.05
CA GLY A 491 -8.72 -17.15 -3.46
C GLY A 491 -7.61 -16.37 -4.19
N LEU A 492 -7.66 -16.42 -5.52
CA LEU A 492 -6.64 -15.91 -6.46
C LEU A 492 -6.07 -14.53 -6.10
N TYR A 493 -6.92 -13.52 -5.87
CA TYR A 493 -6.48 -12.15 -5.55
C TYR A 493 -5.64 -12.06 -4.27
N LYS A 494 -5.93 -12.89 -3.26
CA LYS A 494 -5.18 -12.94 -2.00
C LYS A 494 -3.85 -13.67 -2.19
N ILE A 495 -3.79 -14.72 -3.02
CA ILE A 495 -2.52 -15.36 -3.41
C ILE A 495 -1.63 -14.38 -4.19
N LYS A 496 -2.18 -13.64 -5.16
CA LYS A 496 -1.46 -12.58 -5.89
C LYS A 496 -0.92 -11.49 -4.98
N ALA A 497 -1.69 -11.08 -3.96
CA ALA A 497 -1.21 -10.14 -2.94
C ALA A 497 -0.10 -10.74 -2.05
N LEU A 498 -0.16 -12.04 -1.72
CA LEU A 498 0.91 -12.74 -1.01
C LEU A 498 2.18 -12.87 -1.85
N ARG A 499 2.08 -13.17 -3.15
CA ARG A 499 3.24 -13.23 -4.06
C ARG A 499 3.91 -11.87 -4.19
N LYS A 500 3.15 -10.78 -4.38
CA LYS A 500 3.73 -9.42 -4.44
C LYS A 500 4.36 -8.98 -3.10
N ARG A 501 3.84 -9.45 -1.96
CA ARG A 501 4.49 -9.26 -0.65
C ARG A 501 5.78 -10.08 -0.54
N HIS A 502 5.82 -11.26 -1.14
CA HIS A 502 7.00 -12.12 -1.20
C HIS A 502 8.10 -11.52 -2.09
N GLU A 503 7.76 -11.01 -3.27
CA GLU A 503 8.67 -10.25 -4.14
C GLU A 503 9.33 -9.08 -3.39
N ALA A 504 8.54 -8.32 -2.62
CA ALA A 504 9.05 -7.22 -1.80
C ALA A 504 9.98 -7.72 -0.65
N PHE A 505 9.65 -8.85 -0.02
CA PHE A 505 10.50 -9.50 0.97
C PHE A 505 11.84 -9.97 0.36
N GLU A 506 11.83 -10.49 -0.86
CA GLU A 506 13.05 -10.94 -1.54
C GLU A 506 13.93 -9.77 -1.97
N SER A 507 13.34 -8.60 -2.26
CA SER A 507 14.10 -7.35 -2.45
C SER A 507 14.74 -6.84 -1.15
N ASP A 508 14.05 -6.95 0.00
CA ASP A 508 14.60 -6.63 1.34
C ASP A 508 15.71 -7.60 1.74
N LEU A 509 15.51 -8.90 1.48
CA LEU A 509 16.53 -9.95 1.63
C LEU A 509 17.78 -9.64 0.78
N GLY A 510 17.62 -9.26 -0.48
CA GLY A 510 18.72 -8.82 -1.34
C GLY A 510 19.50 -7.63 -0.76
N ALA A 511 18.79 -6.59 -0.30
CA ALA A 511 19.40 -5.40 0.30
C ALA A 511 20.13 -5.65 1.64
N HIS A 512 19.87 -6.78 2.30
CA HIS A 512 20.53 -7.14 3.56
C HIS A 512 21.77 -8.04 3.40
N GLN A 513 22.10 -8.51 2.20
CA GLN A 513 23.29 -9.32 1.89
C GLN A 513 24.59 -8.66 2.38
N ASP A 514 24.83 -7.41 1.98
CA ASP A 514 26.00 -6.60 2.36
C ASP A 514 26.19 -6.51 3.89
N ARG A 515 25.08 -6.52 4.66
CA ARG A 515 25.12 -6.47 6.12
C ARG A 515 25.72 -7.74 6.70
N VAL A 516 25.38 -8.90 6.15
CA VAL A 516 25.91 -10.22 6.55
C VAL A 516 27.40 -10.33 6.18
N GLU A 517 27.77 -9.89 4.98
CA GLU A 517 29.17 -9.91 4.53
C GLU A 517 30.06 -8.99 5.39
N GLN A 518 29.57 -7.80 5.77
CA GLN A 518 30.28 -6.91 6.70
C GLN A 518 30.45 -7.52 8.10
N ILE A 519 29.46 -8.28 8.60
CA ILE A 519 29.57 -9.01 9.87
C ILE A 519 30.68 -10.07 9.77
N ALA A 520 30.72 -10.84 8.68
CA ALA A 520 31.74 -11.85 8.43
C ALA A 520 33.16 -11.27 8.32
N LEU A 521 33.31 -10.12 7.64
CA LEU A 521 34.60 -9.43 7.51
C LEU A 521 35.14 -8.95 8.86
N ILE A 522 34.29 -8.38 9.73
CA ILE A 522 34.68 -7.90 11.06
C ILE A 522 35.06 -9.07 11.97
N ALA A 523 34.32 -10.19 11.95
CA ALA A 523 34.66 -11.39 12.71
C ALA A 523 36.06 -11.93 12.33
N ARG A 524 36.35 -11.97 11.02
CA ARG A 524 37.68 -12.37 10.51
C ARG A 524 38.80 -11.42 10.96
N GLU A 525 38.52 -10.11 11.04
CA GLU A 525 39.49 -9.12 11.52
C GLU A 525 39.78 -9.27 13.03
N LEU A 526 38.75 -9.49 13.85
CA LEU A 526 38.89 -9.78 15.28
C LEU A 526 39.73 -11.05 15.54
N ASN A 527 39.49 -12.11 14.76
CA ASN A 527 40.24 -13.37 14.85
C ASN A 527 41.73 -13.15 14.46
N ASN A 528 42.00 -12.40 13.39
CA ASN A 528 43.37 -12.05 12.97
C ASN A 528 44.15 -11.23 14.03
N LEU A 529 43.46 -10.41 14.82
CA LEU A 529 44.04 -9.54 15.85
C LEU A 529 44.19 -10.21 17.23
N ARG A 530 43.76 -11.48 17.36
CA ARG A 530 43.77 -12.26 18.61
C ARG A 530 43.01 -11.57 19.75
N TYR A 531 41.70 -11.39 19.54
CA TYR A 531 40.78 -10.94 20.58
C TYR A 531 40.71 -11.96 21.74
N PRO A 532 40.67 -11.55 23.03
CA PRO A 532 40.64 -12.51 24.15
C PRO A 532 39.35 -13.31 24.23
N ASP A 533 38.21 -12.61 24.26
CA ASP A 533 36.87 -13.22 24.17
C ASP A 533 36.53 -13.64 22.72
N ILE A 534 37.53 -14.04 21.93
CA ILE A 534 37.26 -14.71 20.67
C ILE A 534 36.58 -16.06 20.94
N GLY A 535 36.74 -16.68 22.12
CA GLY A 535 36.04 -17.92 22.50
C GLY A 535 34.51 -17.86 22.27
N PRO A 536 33.75 -16.95 22.93
CA PRO A 536 32.32 -16.77 22.66
C PRO A 536 31.99 -16.30 21.22
N ILE A 537 32.92 -15.66 20.51
CA ILE A 537 32.74 -15.21 19.11
C ILE A 537 33.07 -16.35 18.11
N ASN A 538 33.89 -17.33 18.48
CA ASN A 538 34.26 -18.53 17.70
C ASN A 538 33.52 -19.80 18.18
N ALA A 539 32.71 -19.68 19.22
CA ALA A 539 31.44 -20.39 19.32
C ALA A 539 30.43 -19.85 18.26
N ARG A 540 30.80 -18.82 17.47
CA ARG A 540 30.36 -18.57 16.08
C ARG A 540 31.51 -18.93 15.09
N CYS A 541 31.76 -18.21 14.00
CA CYS A 541 32.78 -18.48 12.95
C CYS A 541 32.72 -19.64 11.88
N GLN A 542 31.96 -20.75 11.95
CA GLN A 542 31.79 -21.72 10.79
C GLN A 542 31.14 -21.04 9.56
N VAL A 543 31.38 -21.30 8.26
CA VAL A 543 32.04 -22.40 7.50
C VAL A 543 31.19 -23.67 7.18
N ARG A 544 30.02 -23.52 6.50
CA ARG A 544 29.58 -24.54 5.51
C ARG A 544 29.09 -24.02 4.14
N VAL A 545 29.64 -22.90 3.66
CA VAL A 545 29.55 -22.52 2.23
C VAL A 545 30.94 -22.18 1.66
N VAL A 546 31.66 -23.21 1.20
CA VAL A 546 32.85 -23.08 0.31
C VAL A 546 32.86 -24.16 -0.79
N LEU A 547 32.08 -25.24 -0.64
CA LEU A 547 32.21 -26.46 -1.45
C LEU A 547 31.67 -26.38 -2.90
N LEU A 548 31.04 -25.28 -3.31
CA LEU A 548 30.46 -25.11 -4.65
C LEU A 548 31.23 -24.14 -5.56
N VAL A 549 32.21 -23.40 -5.05
CA VAL A 549 33.00 -22.42 -5.84
C VAL A 549 34.42 -22.93 -6.14
N LEU A 550 34.93 -23.91 -5.39
CA LEU A 550 36.31 -24.44 -5.54
C LEU A 550 36.43 -25.72 -6.39
N LEU A 551 35.40 -26.15 -7.13
CA LEU A 551 35.49 -27.27 -8.08
C LEU A 551 36.17 -26.89 -9.42
N ALA A 552 37.14 -25.98 -9.38
CA ALA A 552 37.76 -25.39 -10.57
C ALA A 552 39.26 -25.05 -10.38
N MET A 553 40.07 -26.02 -9.91
CA MET A 553 41.46 -26.30 -10.35
C MET A 553 42.15 -27.29 -9.36
N PRO A 554 42.83 -28.35 -9.84
CA PRO A 554 43.69 -29.18 -9.00
C PRO A 554 45.14 -28.68 -9.00
N PHE A 555 45.85 -28.71 -7.85
CA PHE A 555 47.26 -29.16 -7.82
C PHE A 555 47.81 -29.44 -6.40
N PHE A 556 48.41 -30.63 -6.28
CA PHE A 556 49.52 -31.04 -5.40
C PHE A 556 49.47 -31.06 -3.87
N LEU A 557 50.12 -32.11 -3.36
CA LEU A 557 50.41 -32.44 -1.96
C LEU A 557 51.78 -31.88 -1.54
N PHE A 558 51.95 -31.59 -0.24
CA PHE A 558 53.13 -32.09 0.49
C PHE A 558 52.88 -32.25 2.00
N LEU A 559 53.70 -33.07 2.66
CA LEU A 559 53.53 -33.49 4.06
C LEU A 559 54.66 -32.92 4.95
N ASN A 560 54.32 -32.54 6.20
CA ASN A 560 54.80 -33.22 7.43
C ASN A 560 54.71 -32.35 8.71
N SER A 561 53.83 -32.76 9.64
CA SER A 561 54.07 -32.85 11.10
C SER A 561 54.36 -31.58 11.95
N PRO A 562 54.13 -31.60 13.29
CA PRO A 562 52.78 -31.69 13.84
C PRO A 562 52.51 -30.66 14.96
N ARG A 563 51.35 -30.00 14.93
CA ARG A 563 50.59 -29.63 16.13
C ARG A 563 49.11 -29.87 15.87
N TYR A 564 48.51 -30.68 16.73
CA TYR A 564 47.08 -30.98 16.77
C TYR A 564 46.51 -30.15 17.92
N ASP A 565 45.65 -29.17 17.64
CA ASP A 565 44.78 -28.51 18.63
C ASP A 565 43.72 -27.60 17.94
N ASP A 566 44.04 -27.01 16.78
CA ASP A 566 43.23 -26.03 16.01
C ASP A 566 41.90 -26.57 15.39
N LEU A 567 41.16 -27.45 16.09
CA LEU A 567 39.96 -28.15 15.60
C LEU A 567 38.71 -27.97 16.48
N LYS A 568 38.65 -26.92 17.31
CA LYS A 568 37.47 -26.60 18.15
C LYS A 568 36.88 -25.20 17.96
N ASP A 569 37.65 -24.23 17.46
CA ASP A 569 37.31 -22.80 17.54
C ASP A 569 36.47 -22.31 16.35
N ILE A 570 35.37 -22.98 16.03
CA ILE A 570 34.73 -22.87 14.70
C ILE A 570 33.20 -22.90 14.65
N GLU A 571 32.43 -22.94 15.74
CA GLU A 571 31.08 -23.53 15.70
C GLU A 571 30.03 -22.87 14.77
N CYS A 572 29.92 -21.53 14.63
CA CYS A 572 28.72 -20.91 14.03
C CYS A 572 28.68 -19.45 13.46
N LEU A 573 29.47 -19.00 12.47
CA LEU A 573 29.09 -17.82 11.62
C LEU A 573 27.83 -18.20 10.83
N GLN A 574 27.76 -19.50 10.53
CA GLN A 574 26.64 -20.38 10.27
C GLN A 574 25.43 -20.23 11.23
N ALA A 575 25.50 -19.59 12.40
CA ALA A 575 24.26 -19.23 13.11
C ALA A 575 23.50 -18.20 12.26
N ILE A 576 24.14 -17.06 11.97
CA ILE A 576 23.63 -16.01 11.11
C ILE A 576 23.59 -16.48 9.65
N CYS A 577 24.68 -17.02 9.11
CA CYS A 577 24.75 -17.42 7.70
C CYS A 577 23.93 -18.68 7.37
N SER A 578 23.73 -19.67 8.25
CA SER A 578 22.77 -20.75 7.95
C SER A 578 21.33 -20.37 8.26
N GLN A 579 21.08 -19.38 9.12
CA GLN A 579 19.78 -18.72 9.15
C GLN A 579 19.54 -17.97 7.84
N TRP A 580 20.55 -17.28 7.30
CA TRP A 580 20.50 -16.61 6.00
C TRP A 580 20.28 -17.60 4.85
N ASP A 581 21.07 -18.68 4.79
CA ASP A 581 20.93 -19.75 3.80
C ASP A 581 19.55 -20.43 3.92
N ARG A 582 19.04 -20.65 5.15
CA ARG A 582 17.67 -21.14 5.37
C ARG A 582 16.62 -20.12 4.93
N LEU A 583 16.78 -18.83 5.23
CA LEU A 583 15.86 -17.78 4.80
C LEU A 583 15.83 -17.68 3.27
N GLY A 584 16.97 -17.79 2.59
CA GLY A 584 17.05 -17.86 1.13
C GLY A 584 16.41 -19.12 0.55
N GLN A 585 16.67 -20.29 1.14
CA GLN A 585 16.05 -21.56 0.72
C GLN A 585 14.54 -21.59 0.96
N LEU A 586 14.08 -21.15 2.13
CA LEU A 586 12.67 -21.02 2.48
C LEU A 586 11.98 -19.94 1.64
N ALA A 587 12.67 -18.86 1.27
CA ALA A 587 12.14 -17.85 0.38
C ALA A 587 11.95 -18.41 -1.04
N ALA A 588 12.95 -19.12 -1.59
CA ALA A 588 12.83 -19.79 -2.88
C ALA A 588 11.73 -20.88 -2.89
N GLN A 589 11.63 -21.68 -1.82
CA GLN A 589 10.58 -22.69 -1.65
C GLN A 589 9.18 -22.07 -1.52
N ARG A 590 9.04 -20.97 -0.78
CA ARG A 590 7.77 -20.24 -0.68
C ARG A 590 7.43 -19.53 -2.00
N ARG A 591 8.41 -19.04 -2.75
CA ARG A 591 8.19 -18.45 -4.08
C ARG A 591 7.60 -19.48 -5.03
N THR A 592 8.24 -20.64 -5.21
CA THR A 592 7.74 -21.68 -6.13
C THR A 592 6.39 -22.26 -5.66
N ALA A 593 6.16 -22.36 -4.35
CA ALA A 593 4.87 -22.76 -3.82
C ALA A 593 3.76 -21.71 -4.06
N LEU A 594 4.08 -20.41 -4.01
CA LEU A 594 3.15 -19.32 -4.32
C LEU A 594 2.90 -19.19 -5.83
N GLU A 595 3.91 -19.39 -6.67
CA GLU A 595 3.80 -19.42 -8.14
C GLU A 595 2.91 -20.60 -8.60
N GLU A 596 3.11 -21.80 -8.03
CA GLU A 596 2.26 -22.95 -8.31
C GLU A 596 0.82 -22.75 -7.77
N ALA A 597 0.67 -22.22 -6.55
CA ALA A 597 -0.64 -21.93 -5.98
C ALA A 597 -1.39 -20.83 -6.76
N GLU A 598 -0.68 -19.82 -7.30
CA GLU A 598 -1.25 -18.82 -8.21
C GLU A 598 -1.72 -19.49 -9.50
N ARG A 599 -0.90 -20.34 -10.13
CA ARG A 599 -1.25 -21.07 -11.36
C ARG A 599 -2.48 -21.95 -11.18
N VAL A 600 -2.58 -22.68 -10.07
CA VAL A 600 -3.75 -23.50 -9.73
C VAL A 600 -4.97 -22.62 -9.45
N ALA A 601 -4.80 -21.49 -8.76
CA ALA A 601 -5.88 -20.56 -8.48
C ALA A 601 -6.38 -19.83 -9.74
N GLU A 602 -5.52 -19.48 -10.70
CA GLU A 602 -5.93 -18.95 -12.02
C GLU A 602 -6.70 -20.01 -12.82
N ARG A 603 -6.29 -21.28 -12.75
CA ARG A 603 -7.01 -22.38 -13.40
C ARG A 603 -8.38 -22.60 -12.77
N LEU A 604 -8.48 -22.56 -11.44
CA LEU A 604 -9.75 -22.64 -10.71
C LEU A 604 -10.66 -21.45 -11.05
N ASP A 605 -10.14 -20.22 -11.03
CA ASP A 605 -10.87 -18.98 -11.35
C ASP A 605 -11.49 -19.03 -12.76
N ALA A 606 -10.70 -19.47 -13.74
CA ALA A 606 -11.18 -19.69 -15.11
C ALA A 606 -12.27 -20.79 -15.20
N LEU A 607 -12.16 -21.86 -14.43
CA LEU A 607 -13.15 -22.94 -14.37
C LEU A 607 -14.45 -22.50 -13.67
N TYR A 608 -14.38 -21.74 -12.57
CA TYR A 608 -15.57 -21.17 -11.93
C TYR A 608 -16.33 -20.24 -12.89
N LEU A 609 -15.59 -19.42 -13.64
CA LEU A 609 -16.18 -18.48 -14.59
C LEU A 609 -16.79 -19.19 -15.82
N ASP A 610 -16.15 -20.23 -16.33
CA ASP A 610 -16.70 -21.04 -17.43
C ASP A 610 -17.93 -21.84 -16.99
N PHE A 611 -17.88 -22.45 -15.79
CA PHE A 611 -19.05 -23.06 -15.16
C PHE A 611 -20.22 -22.07 -15.06
N ALA A 612 -20.01 -20.88 -14.49
CA ALA A 612 -21.07 -19.90 -14.30
C ALA A 612 -21.68 -19.41 -15.63
N LYS A 613 -20.83 -19.18 -16.64
CA LYS A 613 -21.26 -18.78 -18.00
C LYS A 613 -22.12 -19.82 -18.71
N ARG A 614 -21.93 -21.11 -18.42
CA ARG A 614 -22.60 -22.23 -19.10
C ARG A 614 -23.80 -22.75 -18.29
N ALA A 615 -23.64 -22.88 -16.97
CA ALA A 615 -24.71 -23.30 -16.06
C ALA A 615 -25.89 -22.31 -16.04
N ALA A 616 -25.67 -20.99 -16.17
CA ALA A 616 -26.76 -20.02 -16.18
C ALA A 616 -27.73 -20.14 -17.39
N PRO A 617 -27.28 -20.09 -18.66
CA PRO A 617 -28.18 -20.28 -19.81
C PRO A 617 -28.74 -21.71 -19.86
N PHE A 618 -27.95 -22.73 -19.47
CA PHE A 618 -28.43 -24.11 -19.40
C PHE A 618 -29.52 -24.29 -18.33
N ASN A 619 -29.38 -23.65 -17.17
CA ASN A 619 -30.44 -23.62 -16.15
C ASN A 619 -31.73 -23.00 -16.68
N ASN A 620 -31.64 -21.86 -17.37
CA ASN A 620 -32.81 -21.19 -17.92
C ASN A 620 -33.51 -22.05 -18.98
N TRP A 621 -32.74 -22.79 -19.80
CA TRP A 621 -33.27 -23.79 -20.72
C TRP A 621 -33.93 -24.97 -19.99
N LEU A 622 -33.34 -25.48 -18.91
CA LEU A 622 -33.92 -26.55 -18.08
C LEU A 622 -35.25 -26.13 -17.41
N ASP A 623 -35.32 -24.91 -16.89
CA ASP A 623 -36.52 -24.39 -16.24
C ASP A 623 -37.65 -24.17 -17.28
N GLY A 624 -37.36 -23.56 -18.44
CA GLY A 624 -38.32 -23.41 -19.53
C GLY A 624 -38.77 -24.75 -20.14
N ALA A 625 -37.84 -25.68 -20.38
CA ALA A 625 -38.18 -27.02 -20.85
C ALA A 625 -39.06 -27.78 -19.87
N ARG A 626 -38.93 -27.55 -18.55
CA ARG A 626 -39.83 -28.14 -17.54
C ARG A 626 -41.24 -27.53 -17.60
N GLU A 627 -41.36 -26.26 -17.99
CA GLU A 627 -42.66 -25.58 -18.21
C GLU A 627 -43.34 -26.10 -19.50
N ASP A 628 -42.65 -26.09 -20.64
CA ASP A 628 -43.14 -26.60 -21.94
C ASP A 628 -43.64 -28.06 -21.88
N LEU A 629 -42.97 -28.89 -21.07
CA LEU A 629 -43.31 -30.31 -20.86
C LEU A 629 -44.45 -30.52 -19.83
N ALA A 630 -44.77 -29.52 -19.00
CA ALA A 630 -45.84 -29.55 -18.00
C ALA A 630 -47.16 -28.96 -18.51
N ASP A 631 -47.11 -28.12 -19.55
CA ASP A 631 -48.25 -27.39 -20.13
C ASP A 631 -49.44 -28.31 -20.50
N LEU A 632 -50.68 -27.84 -20.33
CA LEU A 632 -51.87 -28.67 -20.59
C LEU A 632 -52.11 -28.89 -22.08
N VAL A 633 -52.25 -30.14 -22.52
CA VAL A 633 -52.65 -30.46 -23.91
C VAL A 633 -54.14 -30.20 -24.07
N ILE A 634 -54.50 -29.09 -24.74
CA ILE A 634 -55.89 -28.72 -25.06
C ILE A 634 -55.96 -28.45 -26.56
N VAL A 635 -56.75 -29.27 -27.27
CA VAL A 635 -56.88 -29.27 -28.74
C VAL A 635 -58.30 -29.70 -29.15
N HIS A 636 -58.73 -29.26 -30.33
CA HIS A 636 -60.08 -29.47 -30.87
C HIS A 636 -60.08 -30.00 -32.32
N GLU A 637 -59.00 -29.78 -33.07
CA GLU A 637 -58.79 -30.26 -34.44
C GLU A 637 -57.52 -31.12 -34.58
N MET A 638 -57.55 -32.06 -35.54
CA MET A 638 -56.47 -33.03 -35.78
C MET A 638 -55.13 -32.35 -36.13
N ARG A 639 -55.16 -31.16 -36.73
CA ARG A 639 -53.94 -30.41 -37.12
C ARG A 639 -53.17 -29.93 -35.89
N GLU A 640 -53.86 -29.43 -34.87
CA GLU A 640 -53.26 -28.84 -33.66
C GLU A 640 -52.44 -29.89 -32.89
N ILE A 641 -52.98 -31.10 -32.73
CA ILE A 641 -52.25 -32.20 -32.07
C ILE A 641 -51.09 -32.73 -32.93
N GLN A 642 -51.19 -32.66 -34.27
CA GLN A 642 -50.07 -32.99 -35.16
C GLN A 642 -48.94 -31.95 -35.06
N GLU A 643 -49.28 -30.66 -34.98
CA GLU A 643 -48.33 -29.56 -34.76
C GLU A 643 -47.63 -29.69 -33.40
N LEU A 644 -48.36 -30.01 -32.32
CA LEU A 644 -47.77 -30.28 -30.99
C LEU A 644 -46.87 -31.52 -30.96
N CYS A 645 -47.26 -32.62 -31.62
CA CYS A 645 -46.41 -33.81 -31.76
C CYS A 645 -45.11 -33.48 -32.50
N ALA A 646 -45.18 -32.77 -33.63
CA ALA A 646 -44.01 -32.37 -34.41
C ALA A 646 -43.08 -31.42 -33.63
N ALA A 647 -43.64 -30.47 -32.87
CA ALA A 647 -42.87 -29.60 -31.98
C ALA A 647 -42.17 -30.40 -30.86
N HIS A 648 -42.83 -31.42 -30.29
CA HIS A 648 -42.22 -32.27 -29.27
C HIS A 648 -41.13 -33.20 -29.84
N ASP A 649 -41.30 -33.73 -31.05
CA ASP A 649 -40.25 -34.47 -31.76
C ASP A 649 -39.05 -33.58 -32.11
N GLN A 650 -39.29 -32.34 -32.53
CA GLN A 650 -38.23 -31.34 -32.73
C GLN A 650 -37.51 -31.01 -31.42
N PHE A 651 -38.23 -30.80 -30.31
CA PHE A 651 -37.63 -30.62 -28.99
C PHE A 651 -36.75 -31.82 -28.60
N LYS A 652 -37.25 -33.05 -28.75
CA LYS A 652 -36.49 -34.28 -28.45
C LYS A 652 -35.19 -34.39 -29.25
N SER A 653 -35.13 -33.86 -30.48
CA SER A 653 -33.88 -33.82 -31.25
C SER A 653 -32.78 -32.98 -30.59
N THR A 654 -33.14 -31.95 -29.81
CA THR A 654 -32.18 -31.08 -29.09
C THR A 654 -31.61 -31.72 -27.82
N LEU A 655 -32.25 -32.76 -27.28
CA LEU A 655 -31.83 -33.40 -26.02
C LEU A 655 -30.43 -34.00 -26.11
N GLY A 656 -30.02 -34.48 -27.29
CA GLY A 656 -28.68 -35.01 -27.53
C GLY A 656 -27.59 -33.94 -27.47
N ASP A 657 -27.93 -32.67 -27.69
CA ASP A 657 -27.02 -31.53 -27.57
C ASP A 657 -27.00 -30.99 -26.13
N ALA A 658 -28.19 -30.93 -25.49
CA ALA A 658 -28.33 -30.61 -24.07
C ALA A 658 -27.58 -31.59 -23.14
N ASP A 659 -27.57 -32.90 -23.45
CA ASP A 659 -26.83 -33.89 -22.66
C ASP A 659 -25.30 -33.67 -22.76
N ARG A 660 -24.78 -33.28 -23.93
CA ARG A 660 -23.36 -32.94 -24.10
C ARG A 660 -22.99 -31.67 -23.33
N GLU A 661 -23.89 -30.68 -23.32
CA GLU A 661 -23.69 -29.45 -22.54
C GLU A 661 -23.68 -29.76 -21.04
N PHE A 662 -24.67 -30.53 -20.56
CA PHE A 662 -24.74 -31.02 -19.17
C PHE A 662 -23.52 -31.85 -18.74
N ALA A 663 -23.08 -32.79 -19.57
CA ALA A 663 -21.92 -33.63 -19.29
C ALA A 663 -20.64 -32.79 -19.17
N SER A 664 -20.50 -31.77 -20.02
CA SER A 664 -19.37 -30.85 -20.01
C SER A 664 -19.44 -29.82 -18.85
N ILE A 665 -20.63 -29.38 -18.43
CA ILE A 665 -20.81 -28.60 -17.18
C ILE A 665 -20.45 -29.44 -15.96
N SER A 666 -20.88 -30.71 -15.91
CA SER A 666 -20.49 -31.68 -14.86
C SER A 666 -18.98 -31.95 -14.86
N GLY A 667 -18.35 -32.00 -16.03
CA GLY A 667 -16.90 -32.16 -16.16
C GLY A 667 -16.10 -31.01 -15.55
N ILE A 668 -16.62 -29.77 -15.59
CA ILE A 668 -15.98 -28.62 -14.95
C ILE A 668 -16.08 -28.71 -13.42
N GLU A 669 -17.23 -29.11 -12.87
CA GLU A 669 -17.40 -29.38 -11.43
C GLU A 669 -16.37 -30.42 -10.95
N GLN A 670 -16.25 -31.54 -11.67
CA GLN A 670 -15.29 -32.61 -11.36
C GLN A 670 -13.81 -32.21 -11.56
N GLU A 671 -13.51 -31.25 -12.43
CA GLU A 671 -12.16 -30.69 -12.59
C GLU A 671 -11.79 -29.78 -11.40
N ILE A 672 -12.75 -28.95 -10.95
CA ILE A 672 -12.62 -28.10 -9.76
C ILE A 672 -12.40 -28.95 -8.50
N GLU A 673 -13.24 -29.96 -8.26
CA GLU A 673 -13.10 -30.89 -7.14
C GLU A 673 -11.72 -31.55 -7.14
N ARG A 674 -11.30 -32.11 -8.29
CA ARG A 674 -10.00 -32.77 -8.42
C ARG A 674 -8.84 -31.83 -8.19
N LEU A 675 -8.90 -30.57 -8.64
CA LEU A 675 -7.85 -29.58 -8.42
C LEU A 675 -7.74 -29.19 -6.94
N VAL A 676 -8.86 -28.97 -6.25
CA VAL A 676 -8.88 -28.66 -4.81
C VAL A 676 -8.32 -29.83 -3.98
N GLU A 677 -8.76 -31.07 -4.24
CA GLU A 677 -8.30 -32.23 -3.47
C GLU A 677 -6.85 -32.63 -3.78
N SER A 678 -6.42 -32.61 -5.05
CA SER A 678 -5.04 -33.00 -5.42
C SER A 678 -3.95 -32.06 -4.90
N HIS A 679 -4.26 -30.77 -4.70
CA HIS A 679 -3.32 -29.78 -4.16
C HIS A 679 -3.47 -29.57 -2.64
N GLY A 680 -4.43 -30.25 -2.00
CA GLY A 680 -4.70 -30.12 -0.56
C GLY A 680 -5.10 -28.70 -0.17
N LEU A 681 -5.98 -28.09 -0.97
CA LEU A 681 -6.54 -26.76 -0.75
C LEU A 681 -7.79 -26.82 0.14
N ASP A 682 -8.24 -25.67 0.63
CA ASP A 682 -9.42 -25.61 1.50
C ASP A 682 -10.72 -25.92 0.74
N ARG A 683 -11.62 -26.67 1.39
CA ARG A 683 -12.92 -27.08 0.81
C ARG A 683 -13.90 -25.93 0.64
N GLU A 684 -13.70 -24.81 1.34
CA GLU A 684 -14.48 -23.58 1.06
C GLU A 684 -14.35 -23.10 -0.40
N LEU A 685 -13.22 -23.39 -1.05
CA LEU A 685 -12.98 -23.05 -2.46
C LEU A 685 -13.86 -23.86 -3.44
N LEU A 686 -14.56 -24.91 -3.01
CA LEU A 686 -15.53 -25.60 -3.88
C LEU A 686 -16.75 -24.72 -4.20
N ARG A 687 -17.01 -23.65 -3.42
CA ARG A 687 -18.09 -22.70 -3.70
C ARG A 687 -17.69 -21.73 -4.81
N ASN A 688 -18.39 -21.80 -5.94
CA ASN A 688 -18.20 -20.90 -7.08
C ASN A 688 -18.46 -19.42 -6.66
N PRO A 689 -17.54 -18.46 -6.93
CA PRO A 689 -17.75 -17.05 -6.62
C PRO A 689 -18.69 -16.30 -7.58
N TYR A 690 -18.95 -16.85 -8.78
CA TYR A 690 -19.65 -16.17 -9.89
C TYR A 690 -21.11 -16.62 -10.06
N THR A 691 -21.55 -17.66 -9.36
CA THR A 691 -22.95 -18.11 -9.36
C THR A 691 -23.27 -18.88 -8.09
N ASP A 692 -24.51 -18.75 -7.60
CA ASP A 692 -25.03 -19.57 -6.51
C ASP A 692 -25.61 -20.92 -7.02
N LEU A 693 -25.65 -21.13 -8.34
CA LEU A 693 -26.05 -22.42 -8.95
C LEU A 693 -25.00 -23.49 -8.63
N SER A 694 -25.44 -24.59 -8.02
CA SER A 694 -24.65 -25.81 -7.83
C SER A 694 -24.92 -26.80 -8.97
N ALA A 695 -23.93 -27.57 -9.43
CA ALA A 695 -24.22 -28.58 -10.46
C ALA A 695 -24.98 -29.79 -9.89
N SER A 696 -25.08 -29.96 -8.57
CA SER A 696 -26.08 -30.84 -7.95
C SER A 696 -27.52 -30.38 -8.21
N GLU A 697 -27.80 -29.07 -8.23
CA GLU A 697 -29.11 -28.55 -8.68
C GLU A 697 -29.33 -28.75 -10.18
N ILE A 698 -28.33 -28.44 -11.02
CA ILE A 698 -28.41 -28.68 -12.47
C ILE A 698 -28.68 -30.16 -12.77
N ARG A 699 -27.99 -31.06 -12.05
CA ARG A 699 -28.14 -32.53 -12.13
C ARG A 699 -29.53 -33.00 -11.69
N ARG A 700 -30.15 -32.35 -10.69
CA ARG A 700 -31.57 -32.56 -10.33
C ARG A 700 -32.50 -32.13 -11.46
N LYS A 701 -32.40 -30.87 -11.92
CA LYS A 701 -33.27 -30.31 -12.97
C LYS A 701 -33.17 -31.08 -14.29
N TRP A 702 -31.97 -31.53 -14.68
CA TRP A 702 -31.79 -32.40 -15.85
C TRP A 702 -32.52 -33.73 -15.70
N GLY A 703 -32.41 -34.38 -14.54
CA GLY A 703 -33.17 -35.60 -14.23
C GLY A 703 -34.69 -35.42 -14.22
N GLU A 704 -35.19 -34.23 -13.87
CA GLU A 704 -36.62 -33.88 -13.97
C GLU A 704 -37.07 -33.76 -15.43
N VAL A 705 -36.31 -33.06 -16.29
CA VAL A 705 -36.59 -32.96 -17.74
C VAL A 705 -36.55 -34.35 -18.41
N GLN A 706 -35.54 -35.17 -18.11
CA GLN A 706 -35.43 -36.54 -18.62
C GLN A 706 -36.63 -37.43 -18.23
N GLN A 707 -37.25 -37.21 -17.06
CA GLN A 707 -38.47 -37.92 -16.65
C GLN A 707 -39.76 -37.32 -17.22
N ALA A 708 -39.78 -36.02 -17.56
CA ALA A 708 -40.95 -35.34 -18.09
C ALA A 708 -41.19 -35.69 -19.57
N VAL A 709 -40.13 -35.81 -20.39
CA VAL A 709 -40.21 -36.15 -21.83
C VAL A 709 -41.07 -37.40 -22.12
N PRO A 710 -40.79 -38.59 -21.55
CA PRO A 710 -41.60 -39.78 -21.84
C PRO A 710 -43.04 -39.70 -21.29
N ARG A 711 -43.31 -38.83 -20.30
CA ARG A 711 -44.68 -38.54 -19.84
C ARG A 711 -45.41 -37.66 -20.87
N ARG A 712 -44.72 -36.68 -21.46
CA ARG A 712 -45.25 -35.81 -22.52
C ARG A 712 -45.58 -36.57 -23.78
N ASP A 713 -44.70 -37.48 -24.21
CA ASP A 713 -44.97 -38.44 -25.28
C ASP A 713 -46.26 -39.25 -25.03
N GLY A 714 -46.44 -39.76 -23.80
CA GLY A 714 -47.65 -40.50 -23.41
C GLY A 714 -48.94 -39.67 -23.44
N GLN A 715 -48.88 -38.40 -23.03
CA GLN A 715 -50.01 -37.45 -23.11
C GLN A 715 -50.39 -37.18 -24.58
N LEU A 716 -49.41 -36.78 -25.40
CA LEU A 716 -49.63 -36.42 -26.81
C LEU A 716 -50.11 -37.63 -27.63
N GLN A 717 -49.57 -38.83 -27.39
CA GLN A 717 -50.06 -40.08 -27.97
C GLN A 717 -51.51 -40.40 -27.61
N SER A 718 -51.92 -40.11 -26.37
CA SER A 718 -53.29 -40.37 -25.91
C SER A 718 -54.28 -39.40 -26.55
N GLU A 719 -53.93 -38.12 -26.61
CA GLU A 719 -54.76 -37.08 -27.23
C GLU A 719 -54.84 -37.23 -28.76
N LEU A 720 -53.74 -37.60 -29.42
CA LEU A 720 -53.72 -37.89 -30.85
C LEU A 720 -54.71 -39.02 -31.21
N ARG A 721 -54.79 -40.06 -30.37
CA ARG A 721 -55.78 -41.15 -30.55
C ARG A 721 -57.21 -40.66 -30.34
N ARG A 722 -57.46 -39.76 -29.38
CA ARG A 722 -58.77 -39.13 -29.17
C ARG A 722 -59.21 -38.34 -30.40
N GLN A 723 -58.34 -37.49 -30.94
CA GLN A 723 -58.66 -36.70 -32.14
C GLN A 723 -58.78 -37.56 -33.41
N GLN A 724 -58.00 -38.64 -33.54
CA GLN A 724 -58.19 -39.63 -34.61
C GLN A 724 -59.56 -40.31 -34.54
N ASN A 725 -60.05 -40.64 -33.33
CA ASN A 725 -61.39 -41.21 -33.16
C ASN A 725 -62.48 -40.18 -33.49
N ASN A 726 -62.35 -38.94 -33.00
CA ASN A 726 -63.27 -37.84 -33.29
C ASN A 726 -63.39 -37.60 -34.81
N GLU A 727 -62.27 -37.56 -35.52
CA GLU A 727 -62.23 -37.31 -36.97
C GLU A 727 -62.77 -38.49 -37.79
N ARG A 728 -62.59 -39.72 -37.29
CA ARG A 728 -63.23 -40.92 -37.83
C ARG A 728 -64.75 -40.86 -37.66
N LEU A 729 -65.25 -40.49 -36.48
CA LEU A 729 -66.69 -40.35 -36.21
C LEU A 729 -67.32 -39.26 -37.09
N ARG A 730 -66.66 -38.09 -37.23
CA ARG A 730 -67.07 -37.04 -38.18
C ARG A 730 -67.20 -37.58 -39.61
N SER A 731 -66.24 -38.40 -40.07
CA SER A 731 -66.34 -39.00 -41.41
C SER A 731 -67.53 -39.96 -41.50
N ILE A 732 -67.61 -40.96 -40.61
CA ILE A 732 -68.66 -42.01 -40.65
C ILE A 732 -70.06 -41.39 -40.59
N PHE A 733 -70.27 -40.38 -39.73
CA PHE A 733 -71.53 -39.63 -39.72
C PHE A 733 -71.79 -38.93 -41.05
N ALA A 734 -70.82 -38.18 -41.58
CA ALA A 734 -71.00 -37.42 -42.82
C ALA A 734 -71.23 -38.32 -44.03
N ASP A 735 -70.45 -39.40 -44.15
CA ASP A 735 -70.53 -40.36 -45.24
C ASP A 735 -71.91 -41.03 -45.28
N LYS A 736 -72.53 -41.31 -44.12
CA LYS A 736 -73.89 -41.85 -43.99
C LYS A 736 -74.98 -40.77 -44.13
N ALA A 737 -74.81 -39.60 -43.52
CA ALA A 737 -75.78 -38.49 -43.56
C ALA A 737 -75.95 -37.92 -44.97
N ASN A 738 -74.84 -37.81 -45.72
CA ASN A 738 -74.84 -37.40 -47.13
C ASN A 738 -75.48 -38.45 -48.07
N GLN A 739 -75.79 -39.67 -47.59
CA GLN A 739 -76.61 -40.66 -48.31
C GLN A 739 -78.09 -40.56 -47.93
N VAL A 740 -78.39 -40.42 -46.63
CA VAL A 740 -79.76 -40.41 -46.09
C VAL A 740 -80.51 -39.12 -46.43
N GLY A 741 -79.85 -37.95 -46.38
CA GLY A 741 -80.47 -36.66 -46.70
C GLY A 741 -81.03 -36.58 -48.12
N PRO A 742 -80.23 -36.83 -49.18
CA PRO A 742 -80.71 -36.84 -50.57
C PRO A 742 -81.66 -38.01 -50.89
N TRP A 743 -81.76 -39.02 -50.02
CA TRP A 743 -82.83 -40.02 -50.10
C TRP A 743 -84.14 -39.45 -49.55
N LEU A 744 -84.13 -38.86 -48.35
CA LEU A 744 -85.30 -38.21 -47.74
C LEU A 744 -85.93 -37.14 -48.65
N GLU A 745 -85.11 -36.25 -49.21
CA GLU A 745 -85.54 -35.18 -50.14
C GLU A 745 -86.31 -35.76 -51.35
N ARG A 746 -85.76 -36.81 -51.96
CA ARG A 746 -86.33 -37.46 -53.15
C ARG A 746 -87.59 -38.27 -52.86
N GLU A 747 -87.66 -38.97 -51.73
CA GLU A 747 -88.89 -39.70 -51.38
C GLU A 747 -90.01 -38.71 -51.00
N LEU A 748 -89.68 -37.58 -50.35
CA LEU A 748 -90.64 -36.51 -50.09
C LEU A 748 -91.12 -35.85 -51.40
N GLU A 749 -90.23 -35.62 -52.36
CA GLU A 749 -90.60 -35.12 -53.69
C GLU A 749 -91.58 -36.06 -54.41
N LYS A 750 -91.36 -37.39 -54.37
CA LYS A 750 -92.32 -38.36 -54.93
C LYS A 750 -93.69 -38.29 -54.26
N VAL A 751 -93.73 -38.23 -52.94
CA VAL A 751 -94.98 -38.18 -52.15
C VAL A 751 -95.79 -36.93 -52.49
N LEU A 752 -95.11 -35.77 -52.56
CA LEU A 752 -95.71 -34.53 -53.03
C LEU A 752 -96.20 -34.66 -54.48
N ALA A 753 -95.38 -35.20 -55.39
CA ALA A 753 -95.75 -35.36 -56.81
C ALA A 753 -96.99 -36.25 -57.02
N ILE A 754 -97.17 -37.30 -56.20
CA ILE A 754 -98.40 -38.12 -56.22
C ILE A 754 -99.60 -37.28 -55.74
N GLY A 755 -99.47 -36.56 -54.62
CA GLY A 755 -100.50 -35.67 -54.08
C GLY A 755 -100.87 -34.48 -54.97
N LEU A 756 -99.99 -34.06 -55.88
CA LEU A 756 -100.28 -32.99 -56.84
C LEU A 756 -101.28 -33.38 -57.94
N GLY A 757 -101.57 -34.68 -58.13
CA GLY A 757 -102.58 -35.21 -59.06
C GLY A 757 -101.99 -35.88 -60.30
N GLY A 758 -101.31 -37.02 -60.12
CA GLY A 758 -100.83 -37.85 -61.24
C GLY A 758 -101.97 -38.46 -62.07
N ARG A 759 -101.74 -38.69 -63.38
CA ARG A 759 -102.71 -39.37 -64.27
C ARG A 759 -102.79 -40.87 -63.94
N GLY A 760 -103.75 -41.25 -63.12
CA GLY A 760 -104.06 -42.64 -62.73
C GLY A 760 -105.30 -42.68 -61.85
N ARG A 761 -105.67 -43.85 -61.33
CA ARG A 761 -106.76 -43.96 -60.36
C ARG A 761 -106.30 -43.52 -58.97
N LEU A 762 -107.22 -43.05 -58.15
CA LEU A 762 -106.94 -42.65 -56.77
C LEU A 762 -106.45 -43.86 -55.94
N GLU A 763 -106.99 -45.04 -56.23
CA GLU A 763 -106.60 -46.33 -55.67
C GLU A 763 -105.14 -46.69 -55.99
N ASP A 764 -104.68 -46.43 -57.23
CA ASP A 764 -103.29 -46.66 -57.65
C ASP A 764 -102.34 -45.70 -56.91
N ALA A 765 -102.75 -44.45 -56.70
CA ALA A 765 -101.99 -43.45 -55.96
C ALA A 765 -101.86 -43.80 -54.46
N VAL A 766 -102.95 -44.26 -53.82
CA VAL A 766 -102.92 -44.77 -52.44
C VAL A 766 -102.03 -46.02 -52.34
N TYR A 767 -102.09 -46.94 -53.31
CA TYR A 767 -101.20 -48.11 -53.35
C TYR A 767 -99.72 -47.71 -53.46
N GLN A 768 -99.39 -46.75 -54.32
CA GLN A 768 -98.01 -46.22 -54.46
C GLN A 768 -97.51 -45.56 -53.17
N LEU A 769 -98.34 -44.75 -52.50
CA LEU A 769 -97.97 -44.12 -51.22
C LEU A 769 -97.79 -45.13 -50.09
N ARG A 770 -98.62 -46.19 -50.03
CA ARG A 770 -98.44 -47.31 -49.10
C ARG A 770 -97.15 -48.10 -49.40
N GLY A 771 -96.77 -48.21 -50.68
CA GLY A 771 -95.46 -48.72 -51.10
C GLY A 771 -94.30 -47.87 -50.58
N ILE A 772 -94.33 -46.55 -50.81
CA ILE A 772 -93.30 -45.61 -50.30
C ILE A 772 -93.24 -45.63 -48.75
N HIS A 773 -94.38 -45.78 -48.07
CA HIS A 773 -94.42 -45.98 -46.61
C HIS A 773 -93.67 -47.25 -46.20
N GLN A 774 -93.90 -48.36 -46.91
CA GLN A 774 -93.22 -49.63 -46.62
C GLN A 774 -91.71 -49.56 -46.93
N ASP A 775 -91.31 -48.92 -48.03
CA ASP A 775 -89.90 -48.68 -48.36
C ASP A 775 -89.21 -47.80 -47.30
N ALA A 776 -89.89 -46.75 -46.81
CA ALA A 776 -89.40 -45.95 -45.69
C ALA A 776 -89.23 -46.79 -44.41
N LEU A 777 -90.20 -47.63 -44.05
CA LEU A 777 -90.05 -48.53 -42.89
C LEU A 777 -88.85 -49.49 -43.04
N HIS A 778 -88.53 -49.96 -44.24
CA HIS A 778 -87.31 -50.75 -44.49
C HIS A 778 -86.01 -49.92 -44.44
N TYR A 779 -86.08 -48.62 -44.77
CA TYR A 779 -84.91 -47.73 -44.75
C TYR A 779 -84.60 -47.16 -43.35
N LYS A 780 -85.57 -47.17 -42.43
CA LYS A 780 -85.48 -46.66 -41.04
C LYS A 780 -84.20 -47.07 -40.27
N PRO A 781 -83.68 -48.32 -40.36
CA PRO A 781 -82.43 -48.68 -39.69
C PRO A 781 -81.20 -47.85 -40.11
N ASN A 782 -81.20 -47.23 -41.29
CA ASN A 782 -80.13 -46.31 -41.71
C ASN A 782 -80.14 -44.99 -40.93
N LEU A 783 -81.31 -44.53 -40.48
CA LEU A 783 -81.45 -43.37 -39.61
C LEU A 783 -81.12 -43.73 -38.15
N ASP A 784 -81.49 -44.93 -37.70
CA ASP A 784 -81.14 -45.41 -36.35
C ASP A 784 -79.63 -45.65 -36.18
N GLU A 785 -78.94 -46.07 -37.25
CA GLU A 785 -77.48 -46.11 -37.27
C GLU A 785 -76.87 -44.70 -37.16
N LEU A 786 -77.44 -43.69 -37.85
CA LEU A 786 -77.02 -42.29 -37.74
C LEU A 786 -77.25 -41.72 -36.34
N GLU A 787 -78.39 -42.02 -35.72
CA GLU A 787 -78.71 -41.60 -34.36
C GLU A 787 -77.68 -42.16 -33.35
N ARG A 788 -77.32 -43.46 -33.48
CA ARG A 788 -76.24 -44.07 -32.69
C ARG A 788 -74.88 -43.42 -32.92
N ILE A 789 -74.49 -43.15 -34.18
CA ILE A 789 -73.23 -42.47 -34.49
C ILE A 789 -73.22 -41.04 -33.91
N HIS A 790 -74.36 -40.35 -33.97
CA HIS A 790 -74.50 -39.01 -33.41
C HIS A 790 -74.41 -39.01 -31.88
N GLN A 791 -74.99 -40.00 -31.20
CA GLN A 791 -74.81 -40.20 -29.76
C GLN A 791 -73.33 -40.45 -29.42
N GLU A 792 -72.64 -41.35 -30.13
CA GLU A 792 -71.20 -41.60 -29.92
C GLU A 792 -70.36 -40.33 -30.13
N MET A 793 -70.71 -39.49 -31.12
CA MET A 793 -70.11 -38.17 -31.31
C MET A 793 -70.36 -37.23 -30.12
N GLN A 794 -71.58 -37.15 -29.60
CA GLN A 794 -71.91 -36.32 -28.44
C GLN A 794 -71.17 -36.78 -27.17
N GLU A 795 -71.09 -38.09 -26.93
CA GLU A 795 -70.34 -38.68 -25.81
C GLU A 795 -68.82 -38.43 -25.91
N ASN A 796 -68.29 -38.26 -27.12
CA ASN A 796 -66.91 -37.82 -27.38
C ASN A 796 -66.76 -36.27 -27.46
N PHE A 797 -67.81 -35.50 -27.14
CA PHE A 797 -67.86 -34.03 -27.20
C PHE A 797 -67.63 -33.43 -28.60
N VAL A 798 -68.02 -34.14 -29.66
CA VAL A 798 -67.86 -33.74 -31.06
C VAL A 798 -69.15 -33.14 -31.63
N PHE A 799 -69.32 -31.83 -31.45
CA PHE A 799 -70.54 -31.11 -31.87
C PHE A 799 -70.51 -30.60 -33.31
N GLU A 800 -69.32 -30.29 -33.86
CA GLU A 800 -69.16 -29.81 -35.24
C GLU A 800 -68.76 -30.93 -36.22
N ASN A 801 -69.37 -30.92 -37.41
CA ASN A 801 -68.99 -31.78 -38.52
C ASN A 801 -69.08 -31.06 -39.88
N ARG A 802 -67.97 -30.45 -40.31
CA ARG A 802 -67.87 -29.69 -41.57
C ARG A 802 -67.89 -30.57 -42.84
N LYS A 803 -67.95 -31.91 -42.71
CA LYS A 803 -68.01 -32.86 -43.85
C LYS A 803 -69.43 -33.19 -44.32
N SER A 804 -70.46 -32.89 -43.53
CA SER A 804 -71.86 -33.06 -43.94
C SER A 804 -72.54 -31.72 -44.19
N ARG A 805 -73.54 -31.73 -45.09
CA ARG A 805 -74.52 -30.64 -45.23
C ARG A 805 -75.73 -30.82 -44.32
N TYR A 806 -75.88 -31.99 -43.71
CA TYR A 806 -77.02 -32.37 -42.89
C TYR A 806 -76.60 -32.47 -41.42
N SER A 807 -77.34 -31.80 -40.54
CA SER A 807 -77.29 -32.07 -39.10
C SER A 807 -78.24 -33.23 -38.76
N MET A 808 -78.03 -33.92 -37.64
CA MET A 808 -78.97 -34.99 -37.24
C MET A 808 -80.39 -34.44 -37.07
N GLU A 809 -80.53 -33.21 -36.55
CA GLU A 809 -81.81 -32.53 -36.43
C GLU A 809 -82.51 -32.32 -37.79
N SER A 810 -81.77 -31.90 -38.83
CA SER A 810 -82.33 -31.77 -40.18
C SER A 810 -82.82 -33.09 -40.77
N LEU A 811 -82.17 -34.21 -40.41
CA LEU A 811 -82.58 -35.55 -40.85
C LEU A 811 -83.78 -36.08 -40.06
N ARG A 812 -83.87 -35.80 -38.76
CA ARG A 812 -85.07 -36.10 -37.93
C ARG A 812 -86.29 -35.36 -38.48
N VAL A 813 -86.18 -34.04 -38.66
CA VAL A 813 -87.28 -33.22 -39.23
C VAL A 813 -87.63 -33.66 -40.65
N GLY A 814 -86.64 -33.98 -41.49
CA GLY A 814 -86.88 -34.53 -42.83
C GLY A 814 -87.64 -35.87 -42.80
N TRP A 815 -87.31 -36.75 -41.85
CA TRP A 815 -87.99 -38.03 -41.64
C TRP A 815 -89.43 -37.85 -41.16
N GLU A 816 -89.64 -37.04 -40.14
CA GLU A 816 -90.99 -36.75 -39.61
C GLU A 816 -91.85 -36.07 -40.67
N SER A 817 -91.29 -35.16 -41.47
CA SER A 817 -91.96 -34.52 -42.60
C SER A 817 -92.36 -35.54 -43.67
N LEU A 818 -91.49 -36.48 -44.03
CA LEU A 818 -91.79 -37.56 -44.99
C LEU A 818 -92.95 -38.44 -44.51
N ILE A 819 -92.87 -38.99 -43.29
CA ILE A 819 -93.93 -39.86 -42.73
C ILE A 819 -95.24 -39.08 -42.56
N THR A 820 -95.19 -37.82 -42.11
CA THR A 820 -96.38 -36.97 -41.99
C THR A 820 -97.01 -36.68 -43.35
N SER A 821 -96.21 -36.38 -44.37
CA SER A 821 -96.70 -36.12 -45.73
C SER A 821 -97.33 -37.37 -46.34
N ILE A 822 -96.71 -38.54 -46.18
CA ILE A 822 -97.27 -39.83 -46.64
C ILE A 822 -98.64 -40.06 -46.03
N ASN A 823 -98.74 -40.00 -44.70
CA ASN A 823 -99.99 -40.27 -43.98
C ASN A 823 -101.08 -39.23 -44.32
N ARG A 824 -100.70 -37.96 -44.46
CA ARG A 824 -101.60 -36.88 -44.87
C ARG A 824 -102.14 -37.11 -46.29
N THR A 825 -101.27 -37.34 -47.27
CA THR A 825 -101.68 -37.52 -48.67
C THR A 825 -102.49 -38.81 -48.88
N ILE A 826 -102.19 -39.88 -48.12
CA ILE A 826 -103.06 -41.08 -48.07
C ILE A 826 -104.47 -40.69 -47.59
N ASN A 827 -104.60 -40.02 -46.44
CA ASN A 827 -105.91 -39.60 -45.92
C ASN A 827 -106.65 -38.65 -46.88
N GLU A 828 -105.94 -37.71 -47.52
CA GLU A 828 -106.52 -36.79 -48.51
C GLU A 828 -107.04 -37.52 -49.76
N LEU A 829 -106.39 -38.60 -50.20
CA LEU A 829 -106.85 -39.42 -51.32
C LEU A 829 -107.97 -40.40 -50.93
N GLU A 830 -107.91 -41.00 -49.74
CA GLU A 830 -108.96 -41.89 -49.23
C GLU A 830 -110.29 -41.14 -49.01
N ASN A 831 -110.24 -39.90 -48.52
CA ASN A 831 -111.41 -39.01 -48.45
C ASN A 831 -111.98 -38.66 -49.85
N GLN A 832 -111.14 -38.51 -50.87
CA GLN A 832 -111.58 -38.24 -52.24
C GLN A 832 -112.26 -39.46 -52.90
N ILE A 833 -111.77 -40.67 -52.61
CA ILE A 833 -112.43 -41.92 -53.03
C ILE A 833 -113.84 -42.00 -52.44
N LEU A 834 -113.98 -41.74 -51.13
CA LEU A 834 -115.27 -41.74 -50.44
C LEU A 834 -116.24 -40.70 -51.03
N MET A 835 -115.76 -39.49 -51.35
CA MET A 835 -116.56 -38.44 -51.98
C MET A 835 -117.07 -38.85 -53.37
N ARG A 836 -116.20 -39.42 -54.23
CA ARG A 836 -116.55 -39.94 -55.57
C ARG A 836 -117.69 -40.95 -55.48
N ASP A 837 -117.52 -41.96 -54.63
CA ASP A 837 -118.44 -43.10 -54.54
C ASP A 837 -119.81 -42.71 -53.94
N SER A 838 -119.88 -41.59 -53.20
CA SER A 838 -121.11 -41.10 -52.56
C SER A 838 -122.09 -40.34 -53.47
N LYS A 839 -121.62 -39.73 -54.57
CA LYS A 839 -122.41 -38.79 -55.39
C LYS A 839 -122.80 -39.29 -56.79
N GLY A 840 -122.34 -40.48 -57.20
CA GLY A 840 -122.82 -41.15 -58.43
C GLY A 840 -122.43 -40.50 -59.76
N ILE A 841 -121.50 -39.54 -59.76
CA ILE A 841 -121.03 -38.82 -60.95
C ILE A 841 -120.01 -39.69 -61.71
N SER A 842 -119.95 -39.57 -63.04
CA SER A 842 -118.95 -40.31 -63.84
C SER A 842 -117.51 -39.83 -63.61
N GLU A 843 -116.56 -40.77 -63.71
CA GLU A 843 -115.12 -40.50 -63.55
C GLU A 843 -114.59 -39.48 -64.59
N GLU A 844 -115.23 -39.39 -65.76
CA GLU A 844 -114.87 -38.44 -66.82
C GLU A 844 -115.35 -37.01 -66.47
N GLN A 845 -116.59 -36.83 -66.00
CA GLN A 845 -117.13 -35.51 -65.65
C GLN A 845 -116.44 -34.89 -64.43
N ILE A 846 -116.13 -35.67 -63.38
CA ILE A 846 -115.35 -35.17 -62.24
C ILE A 846 -113.96 -34.69 -62.72
N ASN A 847 -113.32 -35.43 -63.63
CA ASN A 847 -112.02 -35.05 -64.17
C ASN A 847 -112.10 -33.79 -65.07
N GLU A 848 -113.17 -33.60 -65.84
CA GLU A 848 -113.40 -32.39 -66.63
C GLU A 848 -113.59 -31.15 -65.74
N TYR A 849 -114.48 -31.23 -64.74
CA TYR A 849 -114.71 -30.14 -63.78
C TYR A 849 -113.45 -29.82 -62.96
N ARG A 850 -112.70 -30.85 -62.54
CA ARG A 850 -111.44 -30.70 -61.78
C ARG A 850 -110.30 -30.16 -62.64
N ALA A 851 -110.21 -30.54 -63.92
CA ALA A 851 -109.23 -29.98 -64.84
C ALA A 851 -109.48 -28.50 -65.12
N SER A 852 -110.75 -28.11 -65.30
CA SER A 852 -111.15 -26.70 -65.45
C SER A 852 -110.88 -25.91 -64.19
N PHE A 853 -111.30 -26.39 -63.01
CA PHE A 853 -111.04 -25.72 -61.72
C PHE A 853 -109.54 -25.49 -61.48
N ASN A 854 -108.72 -26.54 -61.63
CA ASN A 854 -107.26 -26.47 -61.46
C ASN A 854 -106.54 -25.61 -62.53
N HIS A 855 -107.20 -25.26 -63.64
CA HIS A 855 -106.65 -24.32 -64.62
C HIS A 855 -106.71 -22.86 -64.11
N PHE A 856 -107.72 -22.54 -63.29
CA PHE A 856 -107.94 -21.19 -62.75
C PHE A 856 -107.39 -21.05 -61.32
N ASP A 857 -107.56 -22.05 -60.44
CA ASP A 857 -106.98 -22.08 -59.08
C ASP A 857 -105.47 -22.43 -59.13
N LYS A 858 -104.66 -21.43 -59.48
CA LYS A 858 -103.19 -21.57 -59.60
C LYS A 858 -102.49 -21.44 -58.24
N ASP A 859 -103.10 -20.72 -57.30
CA ASP A 859 -102.64 -20.54 -55.92
C ASP A 859 -103.03 -21.70 -54.98
N ARG A 860 -103.90 -22.62 -55.43
CA ARG A 860 -104.44 -23.76 -54.66
C ARG A 860 -105.10 -23.32 -53.36
N GLN A 861 -105.86 -22.23 -53.42
CA GLN A 861 -106.62 -21.65 -52.30
C GLN A 861 -108.14 -21.66 -52.55
N GLY A 862 -108.61 -22.29 -53.63
CA GLY A 862 -109.96 -22.15 -54.15
C GLY A 862 -110.10 -20.95 -55.10
N LEU A 863 -111.19 -20.91 -55.87
CA LEU A 863 -111.42 -19.87 -56.86
C LEU A 863 -111.89 -18.56 -56.21
N ASP A 864 -111.25 -17.45 -56.55
CA ASP A 864 -111.77 -16.10 -56.27
C ASP A 864 -113.02 -15.77 -57.12
N PRO A 865 -113.76 -14.68 -56.86
CA PRO A 865 -114.97 -14.33 -57.61
C PRO A 865 -114.82 -14.18 -59.13
N GLU A 866 -113.67 -13.73 -59.65
CA GLU A 866 -113.43 -13.60 -61.10
C GLU A 866 -112.90 -14.90 -61.72
N GLN A 867 -112.05 -15.63 -60.99
CA GLN A 867 -111.64 -16.99 -61.32
C GLN A 867 -112.85 -17.93 -61.39
N MET A 868 -113.79 -17.82 -60.43
CA MET A 868 -115.06 -18.57 -60.36
C MET A 868 -115.94 -18.26 -61.57
N ARG A 869 -116.12 -16.98 -61.91
CA ARG A 869 -116.86 -16.56 -63.13
C ARG A 869 -116.24 -17.17 -64.38
N SER A 870 -114.91 -17.15 -64.48
CA SER A 870 -114.15 -17.69 -65.62
C SER A 870 -114.26 -19.20 -65.73
N CYS A 871 -114.18 -19.91 -64.60
CA CYS A 871 -114.33 -21.37 -64.51
C CYS A 871 -115.74 -21.82 -64.90
N LEU A 872 -116.78 -21.18 -64.34
CA LEU A 872 -118.19 -21.42 -64.70
C LEU A 872 -118.41 -21.28 -66.22
N ILE A 873 -117.92 -20.18 -66.82
CA ILE A 873 -118.02 -19.97 -68.27
C ILE A 873 -117.25 -21.05 -69.06
N SER A 874 -116.06 -21.47 -68.60
CA SER A 874 -115.28 -22.53 -69.27
C SER A 874 -115.96 -23.91 -69.24
N VAL A 875 -116.75 -24.18 -68.19
CA VAL A 875 -117.56 -25.41 -68.02
C VAL A 875 -118.92 -25.29 -68.73
N GLY A 876 -119.17 -24.20 -69.47
CA GLY A 876 -120.35 -23.99 -70.31
C GLY A 876 -121.50 -23.24 -69.65
N TYR A 877 -121.31 -22.70 -68.45
CA TYR A 877 -122.37 -22.04 -67.68
C TYR A 877 -122.61 -20.59 -68.16
N ASN A 878 -123.83 -20.29 -68.62
CA ASN A 878 -124.17 -19.03 -69.29
C ASN A 878 -124.51 -17.89 -68.32
N ILE A 879 -123.47 -17.16 -67.85
CA ILE A 879 -123.64 -15.91 -67.09
C ILE A 879 -123.91 -14.75 -68.05
N ARG A 880 -124.95 -13.95 -67.78
CA ARG A 880 -125.38 -12.82 -68.62
C ARG A 880 -124.30 -11.70 -68.69
N PRO A 881 -124.24 -10.92 -69.79
CA PRO A 881 -123.34 -9.77 -69.87
C PRO A 881 -123.91 -8.54 -69.14
N GLY A 882 -123.04 -7.81 -68.43
CA GLY A 882 -123.39 -6.57 -67.71
C GLY A 882 -123.99 -6.81 -66.31
N ARG A 883 -124.57 -5.75 -65.73
CA ARG A 883 -125.02 -5.71 -64.32
C ARG A 883 -125.98 -6.83 -63.89
N GLU A 884 -126.75 -7.41 -64.82
CA GLU A 884 -127.60 -8.56 -64.52
C GLU A 884 -126.77 -9.80 -64.19
N GLY A 885 -125.74 -10.11 -64.98
CA GLY A 885 -124.85 -11.24 -64.72
C GLY A 885 -123.95 -11.06 -63.50
N ASP A 886 -123.69 -9.82 -63.10
CA ASP A 886 -123.00 -9.53 -61.83
C ASP A 886 -123.91 -9.85 -60.63
N ALA A 887 -125.22 -9.63 -60.77
CA ALA A 887 -126.22 -10.01 -59.77
C ALA A 887 -126.50 -11.53 -59.76
N ASP A 888 -126.49 -12.20 -60.92
CA ASP A 888 -126.56 -13.65 -61.02
C ASP A 888 -125.31 -14.29 -60.38
N LEU A 889 -124.10 -13.80 -60.68
CA LEU A 889 -122.86 -14.25 -60.03
C LEU A 889 -122.87 -13.99 -58.51
N HIS A 890 -123.39 -12.86 -58.04
CA HIS A 890 -123.55 -12.62 -56.60
C HIS A 890 -124.53 -13.60 -55.95
N ARG A 891 -125.60 -14.01 -56.65
CA ARG A 891 -126.55 -15.03 -56.17
C ARG A 891 -125.87 -16.39 -56.07
N ILE A 892 -125.14 -16.80 -57.11
CA ILE A 892 -124.33 -18.03 -57.12
C ILE A 892 -123.35 -18.00 -55.94
N LEU A 893 -122.50 -16.97 -55.83
CA LEU A 893 -121.53 -16.83 -54.74
C LEU A 893 -122.18 -16.82 -53.35
N SER A 894 -123.40 -16.31 -53.18
CA SER A 894 -124.10 -16.40 -51.89
C SER A 894 -124.51 -17.83 -51.48
N HIS A 895 -124.55 -18.76 -52.45
CA HIS A 895 -124.81 -20.19 -52.24
C HIS A 895 -123.51 -21.02 -52.17
N VAL A 896 -122.45 -20.63 -52.92
CA VAL A 896 -121.16 -21.37 -52.93
C VAL A 896 -120.16 -20.88 -51.87
N ASP A 897 -120.30 -19.64 -51.39
CA ASP A 897 -119.54 -19.04 -50.29
C ASP A 897 -120.47 -18.25 -49.35
N PRO A 898 -121.40 -18.92 -48.63
CA PRO A 898 -122.32 -18.26 -47.69
C PRO A 898 -121.57 -17.58 -46.52
N ASN A 899 -120.33 -17.99 -46.23
CA ASN A 899 -119.48 -17.44 -45.18
C ASN A 899 -118.69 -16.19 -45.64
N ARG A 900 -118.69 -15.86 -46.94
CA ARG A 900 -117.93 -14.75 -47.55
C ARG A 900 -116.42 -14.83 -47.30
N MET A 901 -115.84 -16.03 -47.42
CA MET A 901 -114.40 -16.25 -47.36
C MET A 901 -113.64 -15.65 -48.56
N GLY A 902 -114.32 -15.33 -49.67
CA GLY A 902 -113.72 -14.77 -50.88
C GLY A 902 -112.92 -15.79 -51.71
N ARG A 903 -113.14 -17.08 -51.42
CA ARG A 903 -112.50 -18.25 -52.02
C ARG A 903 -113.49 -19.42 -52.01
N VAL A 904 -113.80 -19.95 -53.18
CA VAL A 904 -114.70 -21.09 -53.38
C VAL A 904 -113.87 -22.38 -53.50
N PRO A 905 -113.96 -23.31 -52.53
CA PRO A 905 -113.27 -24.60 -52.63
C PRO A 905 -113.91 -25.52 -53.68
N PHE A 906 -113.15 -26.49 -54.20
CA PHE A 906 -113.61 -27.39 -55.26
C PHE A 906 -114.89 -28.14 -54.89
N ASP A 907 -115.03 -28.58 -53.63
CA ASP A 907 -116.20 -29.33 -53.18
C ASP A 907 -117.48 -28.48 -53.24
N ALA A 908 -117.40 -27.20 -52.87
CA ALA A 908 -118.55 -26.28 -52.95
C ALA A 908 -118.88 -25.92 -54.40
N PHE A 909 -117.87 -25.71 -55.26
CA PHE A 909 -118.06 -25.54 -56.71
C PHE A 909 -118.76 -26.74 -57.33
N LEU A 910 -118.34 -27.96 -56.98
CA LEU A 910 -118.95 -29.21 -57.45
C LEU A 910 -120.38 -29.39 -56.92
N ASP A 911 -120.65 -29.01 -55.67
CA ASP A 911 -121.98 -29.05 -55.08
C ASP A 911 -122.94 -28.06 -55.75
N PHE A 912 -122.49 -26.85 -56.10
CA PHE A 912 -123.30 -25.93 -56.93
C PHE A 912 -123.60 -26.53 -58.32
N MET A 913 -122.58 -27.02 -59.02
CA MET A 913 -122.70 -27.60 -60.37
C MET A 913 -123.56 -28.86 -60.42
N THR A 914 -123.73 -29.57 -59.30
CA THR A 914 -124.56 -30.79 -59.22
C THR A 914 -125.96 -30.53 -58.62
N ALA A 915 -126.12 -29.55 -57.73
CA ALA A 915 -127.41 -29.18 -57.18
C ALA A 915 -128.35 -28.56 -58.23
N GLU A 916 -127.85 -27.72 -59.14
CA GLU A 916 -128.71 -27.11 -60.18
C GLU A 916 -129.12 -28.09 -61.30
N ALA A 917 -128.56 -29.31 -61.31
CA ALA A 917 -128.95 -30.39 -62.22
C ALA A 917 -130.10 -31.27 -61.69
N ALA A 918 -130.65 -30.96 -60.50
CA ALA A 918 -131.67 -31.77 -59.83
C ALA A 918 -133.00 -30.99 -59.65
N ASP A 919 -134.05 -31.44 -60.34
CA ASP A 919 -135.43 -31.00 -60.07
C ASP A 919 -135.81 -31.30 -58.61
N THR A 920 -136.49 -30.36 -57.95
CA THR A 920 -136.93 -30.48 -56.55
C THR A 920 -138.41 -30.12 -56.37
N ASP A 921 -139.18 -31.03 -55.77
CA ASP A 921 -140.63 -30.90 -55.63
C ASP A 921 -141.07 -29.80 -54.66
N THR A 922 -142.18 -29.13 -54.99
CA THR A 922 -142.69 -27.97 -54.25
C THR A 922 -143.70 -28.33 -53.15
N VAL A 923 -143.85 -27.42 -52.18
CA VAL A 923 -144.75 -27.55 -51.03
C VAL A 923 -146.21 -27.85 -51.43
N GLU A 924 -146.69 -27.24 -52.51
CA GLU A 924 -148.07 -27.40 -52.95
C GLU A 924 -148.33 -28.80 -53.55
N GLN A 925 -147.34 -29.39 -54.23
CA GLN A 925 -147.42 -30.79 -54.69
C GLN A 925 -147.50 -31.78 -53.52
N MET A 926 -146.78 -31.53 -52.42
CA MET A 926 -146.89 -32.36 -51.21
C MET A 926 -148.26 -32.20 -50.54
N ILE A 927 -148.78 -30.97 -50.45
CA ILE A 927 -150.12 -30.70 -49.88
C ILE A 927 -151.21 -31.37 -50.70
N ASP A 928 -151.15 -31.31 -52.04
CA ASP A 928 -152.13 -32.00 -52.89
C ASP A 928 -151.96 -33.53 -52.84
N SER A 929 -150.74 -34.05 -52.68
CA SER A 929 -150.51 -35.48 -52.44
C SER A 929 -151.20 -35.96 -51.16
N PHE A 930 -151.06 -35.24 -50.05
CA PHE A 930 -151.81 -35.56 -48.82
C PHE A 930 -153.31 -35.30 -48.94
N ARG A 931 -153.76 -34.32 -49.74
CA ARG A 931 -155.19 -34.10 -50.05
C ARG A 931 -155.81 -35.28 -50.80
N ILE A 932 -155.06 -35.91 -51.71
CA ILE A 932 -155.48 -37.15 -52.39
C ILE A 932 -155.61 -38.29 -51.36
N LEU A 933 -154.59 -38.48 -50.51
CA LEU A 933 -154.60 -39.51 -49.44
C LEU A 933 -155.75 -39.31 -48.44
N ALA A 934 -156.09 -38.06 -48.10
CA ALA A 934 -157.22 -37.69 -47.26
C ALA A 934 -158.59 -37.74 -47.97
N ALA A 935 -158.65 -38.21 -49.23
CA ALA A 935 -159.84 -38.23 -50.07
C ALA A 935 -160.56 -36.86 -50.18
N GLY A 936 -159.79 -35.77 -50.28
CA GLY A 936 -160.28 -34.40 -50.41
C GLY A 936 -160.62 -33.68 -49.10
N LYS A 937 -160.49 -34.34 -47.93
CA LYS A 937 -160.74 -33.72 -46.62
C LYS A 937 -159.61 -32.76 -46.21
N PRO A 938 -159.88 -31.72 -45.40
CA PRO A 938 -158.85 -30.84 -44.84
C PRO A 938 -158.06 -31.45 -43.66
N PHE A 939 -158.35 -32.70 -43.28
CA PHE A 939 -157.68 -33.46 -42.23
C PHE A 939 -157.50 -34.92 -42.66
N ILE A 940 -156.53 -35.63 -42.09
CA ILE A 940 -156.29 -37.06 -42.33
C ILE A 940 -156.29 -37.84 -41.02
N THR A 941 -156.85 -39.05 -41.00
CA THR A 941 -156.91 -39.88 -39.79
C THR A 941 -155.67 -40.77 -39.61
N ALA A 942 -155.42 -41.20 -38.36
CA ALA A 942 -154.35 -42.14 -38.03
C ALA A 942 -154.38 -43.43 -38.89
N ASP A 943 -155.57 -43.94 -39.19
CA ASP A 943 -155.73 -45.20 -39.91
C ASP A 943 -155.70 -45.01 -41.43
N GLU A 944 -156.03 -43.83 -41.95
CA GLU A 944 -155.73 -43.46 -43.35
C GLU A 944 -154.20 -43.36 -43.57
N LEU A 945 -153.47 -42.67 -42.68
CA LEU A 945 -152.01 -42.62 -42.73
C LEU A 945 -151.37 -44.02 -42.69
N ARG A 946 -151.82 -44.90 -41.79
CA ARG A 946 -151.30 -46.28 -41.65
C ARG A 946 -151.70 -47.23 -42.77
N ARG A 947 -152.74 -46.93 -43.54
CA ARG A 947 -153.19 -47.77 -44.66
C ARG A 947 -152.43 -47.45 -45.94
N GLU A 948 -152.16 -46.17 -46.19
CA GLU A 948 -151.56 -45.71 -47.45
C GLU A 948 -150.04 -45.47 -47.37
N LEU A 949 -149.46 -45.31 -46.16
CA LEU A 949 -148.02 -45.12 -45.96
C LEU A 949 -147.37 -46.29 -45.21
N PRO A 950 -146.07 -46.57 -45.45
CA PRO A 950 -145.28 -47.50 -44.63
C PRO A 950 -145.37 -47.18 -43.12
N ALA A 951 -145.35 -48.22 -42.27
CA ALA A 951 -145.68 -48.10 -40.86
C ALA A 951 -144.77 -47.15 -40.06
N ASP A 952 -143.51 -47.02 -40.45
CA ASP A 952 -142.53 -46.07 -39.93
C ASP A 952 -142.87 -44.62 -40.32
N GLN A 953 -143.19 -44.38 -41.60
CA GLN A 953 -143.56 -43.07 -42.12
C GLN A 953 -144.92 -42.60 -41.58
N ALA A 954 -145.88 -43.52 -41.46
CA ALA A 954 -147.17 -43.28 -40.81
C ALA A 954 -146.98 -42.90 -39.34
N ALA A 955 -146.13 -43.62 -38.60
CA ALA A 955 -145.81 -43.29 -37.20
C ALA A 955 -145.11 -41.93 -37.07
N TYR A 956 -144.16 -41.61 -37.96
CA TYR A 956 -143.49 -40.31 -37.98
C TYR A 956 -144.47 -39.15 -38.25
N CYS A 957 -145.36 -39.31 -39.25
CA CYS A 957 -146.41 -38.33 -39.54
C CYS A 957 -147.35 -38.15 -38.34
N MET A 958 -147.83 -39.24 -37.72
CA MET A 958 -148.66 -39.18 -36.51
C MET A 958 -147.97 -38.54 -35.30
N GLN A 959 -146.63 -38.54 -35.24
CA GLN A 959 -145.87 -37.94 -34.15
C GLN A 959 -145.53 -36.45 -34.40
N ARG A 960 -145.48 -36.01 -35.66
CA ARG A 960 -145.09 -34.65 -36.06
C ARG A 960 -146.25 -33.76 -36.54
N MET A 961 -147.32 -34.32 -37.08
CA MET A 961 -148.51 -33.56 -37.45
C MET A 961 -149.26 -33.10 -36.20
N ALA A 962 -149.78 -31.88 -36.22
CA ALA A 962 -150.70 -31.41 -35.19
C ALA A 962 -152.06 -32.10 -35.31
N LEU A 963 -152.79 -32.24 -34.20
CA LEU A 963 -154.20 -32.63 -34.25
C LEU A 963 -155.04 -31.51 -34.89
N SER A 964 -156.00 -31.89 -35.74
CA SER A 964 -156.85 -30.93 -36.45
C SER A 964 -157.83 -30.24 -35.50
N ASN A 965 -158.00 -28.93 -35.70
CA ASN A 965 -158.98 -28.08 -34.99
C ASN A 965 -160.31 -27.92 -35.75
N ASP A 966 -160.55 -28.67 -36.83
CA ASP A 966 -161.79 -28.61 -37.60
C ASP A 966 -162.98 -29.16 -36.79
N PRO A 967 -164.08 -28.39 -36.58
CA PRO A 967 -165.26 -28.85 -35.83
C PRO A 967 -165.99 -30.08 -36.41
N GLN A 968 -165.69 -30.51 -37.63
CA GLN A 968 -166.22 -31.75 -38.24
C GLN A 968 -165.24 -32.93 -38.21
N ALA A 969 -164.01 -32.75 -37.69
CA ALA A 969 -163.03 -33.82 -37.61
C ALA A 969 -163.31 -34.79 -36.45
N PRO A 970 -163.24 -36.12 -36.67
CA PRO A 970 -163.23 -37.10 -35.58
C PRO A 970 -162.04 -36.89 -34.64
N HIS A 971 -162.25 -37.08 -33.33
CA HIS A 971 -161.18 -37.01 -32.32
C HIS A 971 -160.02 -37.96 -32.68
N GLY A 972 -158.81 -37.40 -32.84
CA GLY A 972 -157.61 -38.14 -33.29
C GLY A 972 -157.24 -37.95 -34.77
N SER A 973 -157.86 -37.01 -35.47
CA SER A 973 -157.47 -36.60 -36.84
C SER A 973 -156.34 -35.56 -36.83
N PHE A 974 -155.52 -35.55 -37.89
CA PHE A 974 -154.32 -34.72 -38.03
C PHE A 974 -154.44 -33.67 -39.15
N ASP A 975 -153.76 -32.54 -38.98
CA ASP A 975 -153.56 -31.50 -40.00
C ASP A 975 -152.24 -31.73 -40.77
N TYR A 976 -152.38 -32.16 -42.02
CA TYR A 976 -151.26 -32.36 -42.95
C TYR A 976 -150.83 -31.06 -43.65
N VAL A 977 -151.69 -30.04 -43.74
CA VAL A 977 -151.40 -28.79 -44.46
C VAL A 977 -150.40 -27.94 -43.69
N THR A 978 -150.59 -27.81 -42.38
CA THR A 978 -149.62 -27.13 -41.50
C THR A 978 -148.30 -27.91 -41.42
N PHE A 979 -148.36 -29.25 -41.40
CA PHE A 979 -147.18 -30.11 -41.40
C PHE A 979 -146.34 -29.98 -42.69
N SER A 980 -146.93 -30.12 -43.87
CA SER A 980 -146.22 -29.95 -45.15
C SER A 980 -145.62 -28.53 -45.28
N ARG A 981 -146.30 -27.49 -44.78
CA ARG A 981 -145.71 -26.14 -44.73
C ARG A 981 -144.50 -26.05 -43.79
N SER A 982 -144.54 -26.72 -42.64
CA SER A 982 -143.41 -26.76 -41.69
C SER A 982 -142.20 -27.60 -42.14
N LEU A 983 -142.34 -28.38 -43.22
CA LEU A 983 -141.23 -29.14 -43.82
C LEU A 983 -140.42 -28.33 -44.83
N TYR A 984 -140.99 -27.27 -45.41
CA TYR A 984 -140.37 -26.47 -46.48
C TYR A 984 -140.15 -25.00 -46.12
N ASN A 985 -140.91 -24.42 -45.18
CA ASN A 985 -140.55 -23.15 -44.55
C ASN A 985 -139.77 -23.44 -43.26
N GLN A 986 -138.50 -23.02 -43.23
CA GLN A 986 -137.74 -22.82 -41.98
C GLN A 986 -138.00 -21.42 -41.40
#